data_AF-A0A9E2Z8D7-F1
#
_entry.id   AF-A0A9E2Z8D7-F1
#
_cell.length_a   1.000
_cell.length_b   1.000
_cell.length_c   1.000
_cell.angle_alpha   90.00
_cell.angle_beta   90.00
_cell.angle_gamma   90.00
#
_symmetry.space_group_name_H-M   'P 1'
#
loop_
_entity.id
_entity.type
_entity.pdbx_description
1 polymer ?
#
loop_
_entity_poly.entity_id
_entity_poly.type
_entity_poly.pdbx_seq_one_letter_code
_entity_poly.pdbx_strand_id
1 'polypeptide(L)'
;GSGVSAVPLANRATIGNMSPEFGSTCAIFPIDGETVDYLRLTGRDADQVALVEAYAKEQGLWHDPAAESVYSERLELDLSTVVPSIAGPKRPQDRIALSEARQRFQLNVRDYVRADDTVDEELDETFPASDAPAHNAAANGARPRKAVPVTLEDGTEATLDHGHVGIAAITSCTNTSNPSVMIGAALLAKNAVERGLSRKPWVKTTLAPGSKVVMDYYEKAGLTPYLDKLGFNLVGYGCTTCIGNSGPLPEEISAAVQDNDLAIVSVLSGNRNFEGRINPDVKMNYLASPPLVVAYALAGTMDVDLTSDPIGTDSEGKDVYLADIWPSPQDVQEVISAAVTAEMFTKDYADVFAGDERWRSLPTPTGDTFDWDSESTYVRRPPYFEDMELAPAPVTDISGARVLALLGDSVTTDHISPAGSIKLDSPAGKYLTEHGVQRKDFNSYGSRRGNHEVMIRGTFANIRLRNLLLDGVEGGFTRLFLDGGAQTTIYDAAMAYAEAGVPLVVLAGKEYGSGSSRDWAAKGTSLLGVRAVIAESFERIHRSNLIGMGVLPLQFPAGQSARSLGLTGEETFDISGITELNDGTTPRAVRVTAARKDGAIVVFDAVVRIDTPGEADYYRDGGIMQYVLRKMVRAAS
;
A
#
# COMPACT_ATOMS: atom_id res chain seq x y z
N GLY A 1 -0.97 -30.13 -4.09
CA GLY A 1 -2.13 -31.02 -3.85
C GLY A 1 -3.07 -31.02 -5.04
N SER A 2 -4.09 -31.89 -5.03
CA SER A 2 -5.06 -32.08 -6.12
C SER A 2 -5.94 -30.86 -6.41
N GLY A 3 -6.26 -30.06 -5.39
CA GLY A 3 -7.08 -28.86 -5.55
C GLY A 3 -6.47 -27.78 -6.47
N VAL A 4 -5.15 -27.78 -6.69
CA VAL A 4 -4.46 -26.79 -7.53
C VAL A 4 -4.99 -26.80 -8.97
N SER A 5 -5.19 -27.99 -9.53
CA SER A 5 -5.67 -28.16 -10.91
C SER A 5 -7.12 -27.73 -11.11
N ALA A 6 -7.89 -27.53 -10.03
CA ALA A 6 -9.27 -27.02 -10.10
C ALA A 6 -9.34 -25.49 -9.98
N VAL A 7 -8.22 -24.80 -9.73
CA VAL A 7 -8.18 -23.34 -9.58
C VAL A 7 -7.81 -22.70 -10.92
N PRO A 8 -8.67 -21.86 -11.52
CA PRO A 8 -8.36 -21.15 -12.77
C PRO A 8 -7.13 -20.25 -12.63
N LEU A 9 -6.38 -20.06 -13.71
CA LEU A 9 -5.14 -19.28 -13.66
C LEU A 9 -5.31 -17.87 -13.07
N ALA A 10 -6.40 -17.17 -13.41
CA ALA A 10 -6.63 -15.83 -12.91
C ALA A 10 -6.74 -15.79 -11.37
N ASN A 11 -7.33 -16.81 -10.75
CA ASN A 11 -7.39 -16.94 -9.28
C ASN A 11 -5.99 -17.21 -8.70
N ARG A 12 -5.19 -18.04 -9.37
CA ARG A 12 -3.79 -18.28 -9.00
C ARG A 12 -2.98 -16.97 -9.01
N ALA A 13 -3.18 -16.15 -10.03
CA ALA A 13 -2.56 -14.83 -10.12
C ALA A 13 -3.04 -13.88 -9.02
N THR A 14 -4.33 -13.88 -8.65
CA THR A 14 -4.85 -13.11 -7.51
C THR A 14 -4.18 -13.53 -6.20
N ILE A 15 -4.04 -14.84 -5.93
CA ILE A 15 -3.35 -15.36 -4.74
C ILE A 15 -1.87 -14.98 -4.77
N GLY A 16 -1.20 -15.18 -5.90
CA GLY A 16 0.20 -14.80 -6.10
C GLY A 16 0.46 -13.31 -5.93
N ASN A 17 -0.47 -12.46 -6.37
CA ASN A 17 -0.39 -11.01 -6.25
C ASN A 17 -0.29 -10.55 -4.79
N MET A 18 -1.02 -11.22 -3.88
CA MET A 18 -1.07 -10.86 -2.47
C MET A 18 0.13 -11.37 -1.64
N SER A 19 1.16 -11.95 -2.30
CA SER A 19 2.39 -12.45 -1.65
C SER A 19 2.99 -11.50 -0.61
N PRO A 20 3.14 -10.20 -0.90
CA PRO A 20 3.71 -9.25 0.06
C PRO A 20 2.80 -8.99 1.26
N GLU A 21 1.48 -9.13 1.12
CA GLU A 21 0.52 -8.86 2.20
C GLU A 21 0.51 -9.95 3.27
N PHE A 22 0.89 -11.18 2.93
CA PHE A 22 1.15 -12.26 3.90
C PHE A 22 2.65 -12.51 4.13
N GLY A 23 3.52 -11.56 3.73
CA GLY A 23 4.94 -11.54 4.10
C GLY A 23 5.84 -12.53 3.34
N SER A 24 5.33 -13.21 2.32
CA SER A 24 6.14 -14.14 1.52
C SER A 24 6.99 -13.41 0.48
N THR A 25 8.13 -14.01 0.11
CA THR A 25 8.94 -13.49 -1.01
C THR A 25 8.21 -13.67 -2.34
N CYS A 26 7.54 -14.81 -2.51
CA CYS A 26 6.69 -15.12 -3.65
C CYS A 26 5.75 -16.28 -3.27
N ALA A 27 4.60 -16.35 -3.93
CA ALA A 27 3.71 -17.51 -3.93
C ALA A 27 3.60 -18.03 -5.37
N ILE A 28 4.02 -19.28 -5.57
CA ILE A 28 4.19 -19.88 -6.90
C ILE A 28 3.18 -21.00 -7.07
N PHE A 29 2.50 -20.99 -8.22
CA PHE A 29 1.74 -22.15 -8.70
C PHE A 29 2.56 -22.86 -9.77
N PRO A 30 2.69 -24.20 -9.70
CA PRO A 30 3.45 -24.95 -10.70
C PRO A 30 2.78 -24.91 -12.07
N ILE A 31 3.57 -25.16 -13.12
CA ILE A 31 3.09 -25.18 -14.50
C ILE A 31 2.24 -26.43 -14.71
N ASP A 32 1.05 -26.27 -15.30
CA ASP A 32 0.11 -27.36 -15.57
C ASP A 32 -0.78 -27.05 -16.79
N GLY A 33 -1.82 -27.87 -17.01
CA GLY A 33 -2.77 -27.70 -18.11
C GLY A 33 -3.43 -26.32 -18.12
N GLU A 34 -3.91 -25.84 -16.97
CA GLU A 34 -4.50 -24.49 -16.84
C GLU A 34 -3.53 -23.38 -17.26
N THR A 35 -2.24 -23.55 -16.97
CA THR A 35 -1.19 -22.62 -17.42
C THR A 35 -1.10 -22.57 -18.93
N VAL A 36 -1.05 -23.74 -19.56
CA VAL A 36 -0.96 -23.88 -21.02
C VAL A 36 -2.23 -23.38 -21.71
N ASP A 37 -3.41 -23.66 -21.16
CA ASP A 37 -4.69 -23.18 -21.69
C ASP A 37 -4.81 -21.65 -21.62
N TYR A 38 -4.31 -21.03 -20.55
CA TYR A 38 -4.24 -19.58 -20.47
C TYR A 38 -3.24 -18.97 -21.48
N LEU A 39 -2.09 -19.60 -21.71
CA LEU A 39 -1.15 -19.13 -22.74
C LEU A 39 -1.81 -19.16 -24.14
N ARG A 40 -2.57 -20.21 -24.45
CA ARG A 40 -3.36 -20.28 -25.69
C ARG A 40 -4.44 -19.19 -25.73
N LEU A 41 -5.19 -19.03 -24.65
CA LEU A 41 -6.24 -18.01 -24.53
C LEU A 41 -5.69 -16.60 -24.74
N THR A 42 -4.47 -16.32 -24.29
CA THR A 42 -3.81 -15.02 -24.43
C THR A 42 -3.04 -14.86 -25.75
N GLY A 43 -3.28 -15.73 -26.73
CA GLY A 43 -2.76 -15.61 -28.09
C GLY A 43 -1.27 -15.94 -28.24
N ARG A 44 -0.68 -16.71 -27.31
CA ARG A 44 0.70 -17.19 -27.50
C ARG A 44 0.76 -18.19 -28.65
N ASP A 45 1.87 -18.14 -29.39
CA ASP A 45 2.12 -19.01 -30.53
C ASP A 45 2.08 -20.50 -30.15
N ALA A 46 1.55 -21.34 -31.04
CA ALA A 46 1.35 -22.75 -30.77
C ALA A 46 2.67 -23.51 -30.52
N ASP A 47 3.74 -23.16 -31.25
CA ASP A 47 5.06 -23.78 -31.08
C ASP A 47 5.69 -23.33 -29.75
N GLN A 48 5.51 -22.06 -29.39
CA GLN A 48 5.95 -21.55 -28.08
C GLN A 48 5.23 -22.27 -26.92
N VAL A 49 3.91 -22.45 -27.04
CA VAL A 49 3.12 -23.16 -26.03
C VAL A 49 3.56 -24.62 -25.91
N ALA A 50 3.77 -25.31 -27.04
CA ALA A 50 4.26 -26.68 -27.07
C ALA A 50 5.66 -26.80 -26.44
N LEU A 51 6.55 -25.83 -26.69
CA LEU A 51 7.87 -25.76 -26.08
C LEU A 51 7.80 -25.60 -24.55
N VAL A 52 6.94 -24.69 -24.05
CA VAL A 52 6.76 -24.48 -22.60
C VAL A 52 6.32 -25.78 -21.93
N GLU A 53 5.32 -26.47 -22.52
CA GLU A 53 4.82 -27.73 -21.99
C GLU A 53 5.90 -28.83 -22.00
N ALA A 54 6.58 -29.03 -23.13
CA ALA A 54 7.61 -30.04 -23.27
C ALA A 54 8.79 -29.80 -22.32
N TYR A 55 9.27 -28.56 -22.24
CA TYR A 55 10.36 -28.17 -21.34
C TYR A 55 9.98 -28.34 -19.87
N ALA A 56 8.78 -27.90 -19.47
CA ALA A 56 8.33 -28.04 -18.08
C ALA A 56 8.22 -29.51 -17.66
N LYS A 57 7.75 -30.39 -18.55
CA LYS A 57 7.71 -31.84 -18.31
C LYS A 57 9.11 -32.45 -18.21
N GLU A 58 10.01 -32.13 -19.14
CA GLU A 58 11.37 -32.66 -19.16
C GLU A 58 12.19 -32.23 -17.94
N GLN A 59 12.02 -30.98 -17.47
CA GLN A 59 12.75 -30.44 -16.32
C GLN A 59 12.11 -30.76 -14.96
N GLY A 60 10.99 -31.50 -14.93
CA GLY A 60 10.27 -31.79 -13.68
C GLY A 60 9.61 -30.57 -13.03
N LEU A 61 9.30 -29.53 -13.81
CA LEU A 61 8.59 -28.32 -13.37
C LEU A 61 7.07 -28.42 -13.53
N TRP A 62 6.62 -29.46 -14.25
CA TRP A 62 5.19 -29.73 -14.46
C TRP A 62 4.54 -30.29 -13.19
N HIS A 63 3.37 -29.78 -12.85
CA HIS A 63 2.62 -30.20 -11.66
C HIS A 63 2.19 -31.65 -11.75
N ASP A 64 2.62 -32.45 -10.78
CA ASP A 64 2.10 -33.80 -10.52
C ASP A 64 1.38 -33.80 -9.16
N PRO A 65 0.03 -33.90 -9.13
CA PRO A 65 -0.73 -33.96 -7.88
C PRO A 65 -0.37 -35.14 -6.96
N ALA A 66 0.22 -36.21 -7.49
CA ALA A 66 0.64 -37.37 -6.72
C ALA A 66 2.05 -37.23 -6.14
N ALA A 67 2.86 -36.29 -6.65
CA ALA A 67 4.19 -36.00 -6.15
C ALA A 67 4.13 -34.87 -5.11
N GLU A 68 4.57 -35.16 -3.88
CA GLU A 68 4.68 -34.15 -2.82
C GLU A 68 6.13 -33.64 -2.74
N SER A 69 6.32 -32.34 -2.92
CA SER A 69 7.63 -31.70 -2.73
C SER A 69 8.00 -31.64 -1.24
N VAL A 70 9.30 -31.55 -0.95
CA VAL A 70 9.78 -31.37 0.43
C VAL A 70 9.65 -29.90 0.80
N TYR A 71 8.67 -29.58 1.63
CA TYR A 71 8.48 -28.23 2.19
C TYR A 71 9.03 -28.17 3.62
N SER A 72 9.58 -27.01 4.01
CA SER A 72 10.01 -26.76 5.39
C SER A 72 8.83 -26.78 6.36
N GLU A 73 7.65 -26.35 5.89
CA GLU A 73 6.39 -26.32 6.63
C GLU A 73 5.23 -26.64 5.68
N ARG A 74 4.16 -27.23 6.21
CA ARG A 74 2.95 -27.57 5.44
C ARG A 74 1.73 -26.90 6.06
N LEU A 75 0.96 -26.21 5.23
CA LEU A 75 -0.35 -25.64 5.55
C LEU A 75 -1.41 -26.24 4.62
N GLU A 76 -2.65 -26.36 5.08
CA GLU A 76 -3.76 -26.95 4.31
C GLU A 76 -5.00 -26.07 4.37
N LEU A 77 -5.70 -25.93 3.23
CA LEU A 77 -6.95 -25.20 3.10
C LEU A 77 -7.93 -26.02 2.26
N ASP A 78 -9.05 -26.40 2.87
CA ASP A 78 -10.18 -26.98 2.16
C ASP A 78 -10.99 -25.85 1.48
N LEU A 79 -10.96 -25.80 0.15
CA LEU A 79 -11.64 -24.77 -0.64
C LEU A 79 -13.17 -24.76 -0.41
N SER A 80 -13.78 -25.87 0.03
CA SER A 80 -15.21 -25.94 0.33
C SER A 80 -15.61 -25.13 1.56
N THR A 81 -14.65 -24.78 2.43
CA THR A 81 -14.85 -23.96 3.63
C THR A 81 -14.77 -22.46 3.35
N VAL A 82 -14.40 -22.07 2.12
CA VAL A 82 -14.28 -20.66 1.74
C VAL A 82 -15.67 -20.05 1.59
N VAL A 83 -15.95 -19.01 2.37
CA VAL A 83 -17.20 -18.23 2.30
C VAL A 83 -16.94 -16.83 1.75
N PRO A 84 -17.93 -16.18 1.10
CA PRO A 84 -17.83 -14.78 0.69
C PRO A 84 -17.37 -13.91 1.87
N SER A 85 -16.34 -13.11 1.63
CA SER A 85 -15.66 -12.33 2.68
C SER A 85 -15.19 -10.99 2.12
N ILE A 86 -15.03 -10.02 3.02
CA ILE A 86 -14.32 -8.76 2.80
C ILE A 86 -13.10 -8.72 3.74
N ALA A 87 -12.19 -7.75 3.57
CA ALA A 87 -11.11 -7.53 4.53
C ALA A 87 -10.96 -6.05 4.90
N GLY A 88 -10.81 -5.73 6.19
CA GLY A 88 -10.62 -4.37 6.68
C GLY A 88 -11.08 -4.16 8.12
N PRO A 89 -11.14 -2.90 8.60
CA PRO A 89 -11.02 -1.65 7.85
C PRO A 89 -9.59 -1.10 7.66
N LYS A 90 -8.57 -1.70 8.28
CA LYS A 90 -7.18 -1.15 8.26
C LYS A 90 -6.14 -2.08 7.65
N ARG A 91 -6.33 -3.40 7.66
CA ARG A 91 -5.29 -4.33 7.18
C ARG A 91 -5.86 -5.40 6.23
N PRO A 92 -5.06 -5.89 5.27
CA PRO A 92 -5.51 -6.92 4.32
C PRO A 92 -5.84 -8.27 4.96
N GLN A 93 -5.17 -8.61 6.07
CA GLN A 93 -5.38 -9.84 6.82
C GLN A 93 -6.60 -9.81 7.74
N ASP A 94 -7.24 -8.65 7.94
CA ASP A 94 -8.44 -8.49 8.77
C ASP A 94 -9.68 -9.02 8.01
N ARG A 95 -9.72 -10.32 7.74
CA ARG A 95 -10.82 -11.00 7.03
C ARG A 95 -12.10 -10.97 7.86
N ILE A 96 -13.21 -10.66 7.21
CA ILE A 96 -14.57 -10.63 7.78
C ILE A 96 -15.49 -11.42 6.84
N ALA A 97 -16.16 -12.44 7.37
CA ALA A 97 -17.19 -13.15 6.60
C ALA A 97 -18.33 -12.17 6.25
N LEU A 98 -18.91 -12.29 5.05
CA LEU A 98 -19.91 -11.33 4.58
C LEU A 98 -21.14 -11.28 5.51
N SER A 99 -21.54 -12.42 6.07
CA SER A 99 -22.62 -12.54 7.06
C SER A 99 -22.35 -11.82 8.39
N GLU A 100 -21.09 -11.48 8.67
CA GLU A 100 -20.66 -10.78 9.89
C GLU A 100 -20.27 -9.31 9.62
N ALA A 101 -20.29 -8.88 8.36
CA ALA A 101 -19.74 -7.60 7.92
C ALA A 101 -20.38 -6.41 8.66
N ARG A 102 -21.71 -6.40 8.78
CA ARG A 102 -22.46 -5.35 9.49
C ARG A 102 -22.07 -5.29 10.97
N GLN A 103 -22.11 -6.42 11.66
CA GLN A 103 -21.80 -6.49 13.09
C GLN A 103 -20.34 -6.06 13.35
N ARG A 104 -19.41 -6.54 12.52
CA ARG A 104 -18.01 -6.17 12.66
C ARG A 104 -17.77 -4.70 12.36
N PHE A 105 -18.44 -4.13 11.36
CA PHE A 105 -18.43 -2.68 11.12
C PHE A 105 -18.94 -1.89 12.35
N GLN A 106 -20.08 -2.29 12.93
CA GLN A 106 -20.67 -1.62 14.09
C GLN A 106 -19.76 -1.59 15.33
N LEU A 107 -18.90 -2.60 15.47
CA LEU A 107 -17.85 -2.63 16.48
C LEU A 107 -16.70 -1.71 16.09
N ASN A 108 -16.12 -1.93 14.90
CA ASN A 108 -14.92 -1.22 14.45
C ASN A 108 -15.10 0.29 14.35
N VAL A 109 -16.29 0.78 13.97
CA VAL A 109 -16.54 2.22 13.81
C VAL A 109 -16.34 3.01 15.09
N ARG A 110 -16.46 2.37 16.26
CA ARG A 110 -16.25 2.99 17.58
C ARG A 110 -14.81 3.48 17.76
N ASP A 111 -13.84 2.82 17.12
CA ASP A 111 -12.42 3.20 17.17
C ASP A 111 -12.10 4.46 16.35
N TYR A 112 -13.06 4.98 15.58
CA TYR A 112 -12.89 6.12 14.67
C TYR A 112 -13.75 7.32 15.00
N VAL A 113 -14.59 7.19 16.01
CA VAL A 113 -15.48 8.24 16.51
C VAL A 113 -15.01 8.56 17.91
N ARG A 114 -14.64 9.82 18.16
CA ARG A 114 -14.32 10.28 19.51
C ARG A 114 -15.59 10.19 20.35
N ALA A 115 -15.54 9.54 21.50
CA ALA A 115 -16.65 9.57 22.44
C ALA A 115 -16.81 11.01 22.96
N ASP A 116 -18.04 11.52 22.98
CA ASP A 116 -18.35 12.73 23.73
C ASP A 116 -18.15 12.44 25.23
N ASP A 117 -17.09 13.01 25.83
CA ASP A 117 -16.79 13.29 27.24
C ASP A 117 -17.45 12.47 28.38
N THR A 118 -17.72 11.16 28.19
CA THR A 118 -18.45 10.38 29.21
C THR A 118 -18.04 8.91 29.32
N VAL A 119 -16.75 8.55 29.39
CA VAL A 119 -16.34 7.29 30.07
C VAL A 119 -14.88 7.33 30.56
N ASP A 120 -14.67 6.74 31.75
CA ASP A 120 -13.49 6.68 32.64
C ASP A 120 -12.08 6.83 32.03
N GLU A 121 -11.29 7.71 32.67
CA GLU A 121 -9.84 7.92 32.47
C GLU A 121 -8.98 6.64 32.66
N GLU A 122 -9.51 5.54 33.18
CA GLU A 122 -8.77 4.28 33.37
C GLU A 122 -8.64 3.42 32.09
N LEU A 123 -9.33 3.75 30.99
CA LEU A 123 -9.20 3.06 29.70
C LEU A 123 -8.15 3.69 28.75
N ASP A 124 -7.83 4.97 28.94
CA ASP A 124 -6.88 5.71 28.10
C ASP A 124 -5.41 5.26 28.30
N GLU A 125 -5.11 4.56 29.41
CA GLU A 125 -3.77 3.99 29.63
C GLU A 125 -3.55 2.63 28.96
N THR A 126 -4.58 2.05 28.33
CA THR A 126 -4.45 0.82 27.53
C THR A 126 -4.42 1.11 26.04
N PHE A 127 -3.25 1.55 25.57
CA PHE A 127 -2.92 1.65 24.15
C PHE A 127 -3.33 0.37 23.39
N PRO A 128 -4.05 0.47 22.26
CA PRO A 128 -4.19 -0.68 21.38
C PRO A 128 -2.82 -0.92 20.75
N ALA A 129 -2.18 -2.02 21.16
CA ALA A 129 -1.23 -2.71 20.31
C ALA A 129 -1.87 -2.93 18.93
N SER A 130 -1.04 -3.08 17.90
CA SER A 130 -1.50 -3.41 16.54
C SER A 130 -2.31 -4.72 16.46
N ASP A 131 -2.38 -5.49 17.56
CA ASP A 131 -3.36 -6.53 17.76
C ASP A 131 -4.56 -5.97 18.54
N ALA A 132 -5.73 -5.95 17.91
CA ALA A 132 -6.96 -5.65 18.61
C ALA A 132 -7.07 -6.59 19.84
N PRO A 133 -7.31 -6.07 21.05
CA PRO A 133 -7.83 -6.92 22.10
C PRO A 133 -9.11 -7.57 21.56
N ALA A 134 -9.32 -8.84 21.86
CA ALA A 134 -10.63 -9.45 21.66
C ALA A 134 -11.63 -8.64 22.49
N HIS A 135 -12.33 -7.69 21.87
CA HIS A 135 -13.46 -7.04 22.51
C HIS A 135 -14.48 -8.14 22.78
N ASN A 136 -14.63 -8.49 24.06
CA ASN A 136 -15.73 -9.30 24.54
C ASN A 136 -17.03 -8.77 23.92
N ALA A 137 -17.82 -9.66 23.34
CA ALA A 137 -19.03 -9.41 22.57
C ALA A 137 -20.21 -8.82 23.39
N ALA A 138 -19.94 -7.99 24.39
CA ALA A 138 -20.89 -7.59 25.43
C ALA A 138 -21.05 -6.07 25.59
N ALA A 139 -20.90 -5.28 24.52
CA ALA A 139 -21.30 -3.87 24.53
C ALA A 139 -22.59 -3.68 23.73
N ASN A 140 -23.72 -3.99 24.39
CA ASN A 140 -25.12 -3.86 23.98
C ASN A 140 -25.60 -2.41 23.67
N GLY A 141 -24.70 -1.51 23.26
CA GLY A 141 -25.04 -0.15 22.82
C GLY A 141 -25.29 -0.07 21.31
N ALA A 142 -26.23 0.80 20.89
CA ALA A 142 -26.38 1.17 19.49
C ALA A 142 -25.05 1.71 18.93
N ARG A 143 -24.77 1.49 17.64
CA ARG A 143 -23.55 2.04 17.01
C ARG A 143 -23.54 3.58 17.07
N PRO A 144 -22.35 4.22 17.07
CA PRO A 144 -22.24 5.66 16.87
C PRO A 144 -22.94 6.11 15.58
N ARG A 145 -23.65 7.24 15.64
CA ARG A 145 -24.45 7.82 14.56
C ARG A 145 -24.23 9.33 14.56
N LYS A 146 -24.04 9.92 13.37
CA LYS A 146 -24.03 11.37 13.15
C LYS A 146 -24.61 11.66 11.78
N ALA A 147 -25.93 11.81 11.73
CA ALA A 147 -26.66 12.11 10.50
C ALA A 147 -26.42 13.57 10.08
N VAL A 148 -25.80 13.76 8.92
CA VAL A 148 -25.46 15.07 8.36
C VAL A 148 -26.19 15.25 7.02
N PRO A 149 -27.14 16.19 6.91
CA PRO A 149 -27.77 16.49 5.63
C PRO A 149 -26.76 17.15 4.67
N VAL A 150 -26.80 16.75 3.41
CA VAL A 150 -25.96 17.30 2.33
C VAL A 150 -26.82 17.49 1.09
N THR A 151 -26.63 18.61 0.41
CA THR A 151 -27.21 18.87 -0.92
C THR A 151 -26.07 18.83 -1.93
N LEU A 152 -26.19 17.96 -2.94
CA LEU A 152 -25.20 17.86 -4.03
C LEU A 152 -25.36 19.01 -5.03
N GLU A 153 -24.36 19.21 -5.89
CA GLU A 153 -24.35 20.24 -6.95
C GLU A 153 -25.61 20.21 -7.84
N ASP A 154 -26.18 19.03 -8.11
CA ASP A 154 -27.38 18.85 -8.93
C ASP A 154 -28.70 19.09 -8.18
N GLY A 155 -28.64 19.47 -6.90
CA GLY A 155 -29.79 19.70 -6.02
C GLY A 155 -30.30 18.45 -5.31
N THR A 156 -29.68 17.28 -5.50
CA THR A 156 -30.06 16.05 -4.81
C THR A 156 -29.79 16.18 -3.31
N GLU A 157 -30.83 16.00 -2.49
CA GLU A 157 -30.71 15.93 -1.04
C GLU A 157 -30.34 14.51 -0.59
N ALA A 158 -29.35 14.40 0.29
CA ALA A 158 -28.91 13.15 0.90
C ALA A 158 -28.55 13.36 2.37
N THR A 159 -28.44 12.26 3.11
CA THR A 159 -27.95 12.25 4.49
C THR A 159 -26.72 11.36 4.57
N LEU A 160 -25.60 11.91 5.05
CA LEU A 160 -24.40 11.16 5.38
C LEU A 160 -24.39 10.72 6.83
N ASP A 161 -23.73 9.60 7.11
CA ASP A 161 -23.53 9.07 8.45
C ASP A 161 -22.23 8.23 8.48
N HIS A 162 -21.76 7.90 9.68
CA HIS A 162 -20.68 6.95 9.85
C HIS A 162 -21.01 5.63 9.15
N GLY A 163 -20.03 5.09 8.42
CA GLY A 163 -20.16 3.84 7.67
C GLY A 163 -20.71 3.98 6.26
N HIS A 164 -21.11 5.17 5.82
CA HIS A 164 -21.49 5.38 4.43
C HIS A 164 -20.29 5.14 3.50
N VAL A 165 -20.57 4.48 2.37
CA VAL A 165 -19.57 4.18 1.34
C VAL A 165 -19.39 5.44 0.50
N GLY A 166 -18.29 6.16 0.70
CA GLY A 166 -17.95 7.34 -0.10
C GLY A 166 -17.26 6.99 -1.42
N ILE A 167 -16.54 5.85 -1.46
CA ILE A 167 -15.83 5.38 -2.66
C ILE A 167 -16.14 3.91 -2.88
N ALA A 168 -16.54 3.55 -4.11
CA ALA A 168 -16.65 2.18 -4.58
C ALA A 168 -15.84 2.00 -5.86
N ALA A 169 -14.72 1.28 -5.80
CA ALA A 169 -13.75 1.23 -6.91
C ALA A 169 -13.49 -0.19 -7.42
N ILE A 170 -13.84 -0.44 -8.68
CA ILE A 170 -13.34 -1.61 -9.42
C ILE A 170 -11.97 -1.22 -9.97
N THR A 171 -10.91 -1.76 -9.37
CA THR A 171 -9.53 -1.29 -9.57
C THR A 171 -8.56 -2.46 -9.35
N SER A 172 -7.26 -2.20 -9.54
CA SER A 172 -6.14 -3.10 -9.23
C SER A 172 -5.94 -4.25 -10.20
N CYS A 173 -4.67 -4.53 -10.49
CA CYS A 173 -4.28 -5.74 -11.20
C CYS A 173 -4.65 -7.03 -10.45
N THR A 174 -4.89 -6.98 -9.13
CA THR A 174 -5.29 -8.13 -8.31
C THR A 174 -6.54 -8.83 -8.83
N ASN A 175 -7.55 -8.04 -9.23
CA ASN A 175 -8.85 -8.54 -9.64
C ASN A 175 -9.20 -8.20 -11.09
N THR A 176 -8.71 -7.09 -11.65
CA THR A 176 -9.05 -6.69 -13.02
C THR A 176 -8.41 -7.56 -14.10
N SER A 177 -7.41 -8.38 -13.74
CA SER A 177 -6.86 -9.42 -14.62
C SER A 177 -7.70 -10.69 -14.66
N ASN A 178 -8.79 -10.77 -13.89
CA ASN A 178 -9.61 -11.95 -13.73
C ASN A 178 -10.99 -11.76 -14.39
N PRO A 179 -11.20 -12.33 -15.59
CA PRO A 179 -12.47 -12.19 -16.31
C PRO A 179 -13.68 -12.67 -15.50
N SER A 180 -13.55 -13.71 -14.66
CA SER A 180 -14.66 -14.26 -13.88
C SER A 180 -15.28 -13.24 -12.93
N VAL A 181 -14.46 -12.54 -12.16
CA VAL A 181 -14.98 -11.52 -11.22
C VAL A 181 -15.36 -10.22 -11.91
N MET A 182 -14.72 -9.90 -13.03
CA MET A 182 -15.05 -8.72 -13.83
C MET A 182 -16.39 -8.87 -14.55
N ILE A 183 -16.58 -9.96 -15.30
CA ILE A 183 -17.88 -10.32 -15.89
C ILE A 183 -18.94 -10.48 -14.81
N GLY A 184 -18.61 -11.11 -13.67
CA GLY A 184 -19.53 -11.20 -12.53
C GLY A 184 -20.00 -9.82 -12.04
N ALA A 185 -19.11 -8.83 -11.95
CA ALA A 185 -19.48 -7.48 -11.52
C ALA A 185 -20.39 -6.78 -12.54
N ALA A 186 -20.08 -6.94 -13.83
CA ALA A 186 -20.85 -6.35 -14.90
C ALA A 186 -22.23 -7.01 -15.08
N LEU A 187 -22.35 -8.33 -14.86
CA LEU A 187 -23.63 -9.03 -14.82
C LEU A 187 -24.45 -8.64 -13.59
N LEU A 188 -23.82 -8.47 -12.42
CA LEU A 188 -24.52 -7.94 -11.25
C LEU A 188 -25.06 -6.53 -11.51
N ALA A 189 -24.27 -5.67 -12.15
CA ALA A 189 -24.69 -4.34 -12.57
C ALA A 189 -25.87 -4.40 -13.55
N LYS A 190 -25.82 -5.31 -14.54
CA LYS A 190 -26.92 -5.55 -15.47
C LYS A 190 -28.21 -5.95 -14.74
N ASN A 191 -28.14 -6.96 -13.89
CA ASN A 191 -29.30 -7.46 -13.13
C ASN A 191 -29.88 -6.38 -12.22
N ALA A 192 -29.03 -5.57 -11.56
CA ALA A 192 -29.46 -4.46 -10.72
C ALA A 192 -30.21 -3.38 -11.52
N VAL A 193 -29.64 -2.96 -12.66
CA VAL A 193 -30.27 -1.95 -13.54
C VAL A 193 -31.58 -2.45 -14.14
N GLU A 194 -31.66 -3.73 -14.54
CA GLU A 194 -32.88 -4.33 -15.07
C GLU A 194 -33.98 -4.45 -14.01
N ARG A 195 -33.61 -4.51 -12.73
CA ARG A 195 -34.52 -4.39 -11.58
C ARG A 195 -34.80 -2.94 -11.17
N GLY A 196 -34.30 -1.94 -11.91
CA GLY A 196 -34.54 -0.52 -11.60
C GLY A 196 -33.69 0.05 -10.46
N LEU A 197 -32.65 -0.65 -10.02
CA LEU A 197 -31.74 -0.17 -8.98
C LEU A 197 -30.70 0.83 -9.53
N SER A 198 -30.27 1.72 -8.64
CA SER A 198 -29.22 2.73 -8.86
C SER A 198 -28.25 2.72 -7.68
N ARG A 199 -27.01 3.16 -7.89
CA ARG A 199 -26.11 3.48 -6.78
C ARG A 199 -26.67 4.63 -5.92
N LYS A 200 -26.23 4.73 -4.67
CA LYS A 200 -26.53 5.91 -3.86
C LYS A 200 -25.78 7.16 -4.38
N PRO A 201 -26.37 8.36 -4.27
CA PRO A 201 -25.84 9.55 -4.93
C PRO A 201 -24.48 10.01 -4.38
N TRP A 202 -24.23 9.81 -3.08
CA TRP A 202 -22.96 10.14 -2.42
C TRP A 202 -21.78 9.19 -2.75
N VAL A 203 -22.05 8.05 -3.39
CA VAL A 203 -21.02 7.04 -3.67
C VAL A 203 -20.26 7.43 -4.94
N LYS A 204 -18.95 7.70 -4.82
CA LYS A 204 -18.08 7.87 -5.99
C LYS A 204 -17.69 6.50 -6.55
N THR A 205 -18.24 6.14 -7.70
CA THR A 205 -17.90 4.90 -8.40
C THR A 205 -16.81 5.10 -9.46
N THR A 206 -15.95 4.10 -9.63
CA THR A 206 -14.88 4.12 -10.66
C THR A 206 -14.58 2.73 -11.20
N LEU A 207 -14.27 2.64 -12.50
CA LEU A 207 -13.73 1.46 -13.15
C LEU A 207 -12.34 1.77 -13.73
N ALA A 208 -11.31 1.10 -13.21
CA ALA A 208 -9.92 1.24 -13.65
C ALA A 208 -9.31 -0.14 -13.95
N PRO A 209 -9.47 -0.64 -15.19
CA PRO A 209 -8.94 -1.92 -15.60
C PRO A 209 -7.41 -1.90 -15.73
N GLY A 210 -6.77 -3.06 -15.50
CA GLY A 210 -5.34 -3.23 -15.74
C GLY A 210 -4.94 -3.33 -17.23
N SER A 211 -5.90 -3.48 -18.14
CA SER A 211 -5.68 -3.73 -19.58
C SER A 211 -6.89 -3.24 -20.40
N LYS A 212 -6.64 -2.90 -21.68
CA LYS A 212 -7.68 -2.57 -22.67
C LYS A 212 -8.63 -3.73 -22.95
N VAL A 213 -8.10 -4.96 -22.95
CA VAL A 213 -8.84 -6.21 -23.18
C VAL A 213 -10.09 -6.33 -22.29
N VAL A 214 -10.06 -5.75 -21.08
CA VAL A 214 -11.23 -5.74 -20.18
C VAL A 214 -12.43 -5.03 -20.79
N MET A 215 -12.20 -3.88 -21.41
CA MET A 215 -13.28 -3.13 -22.05
C MET A 215 -13.73 -3.82 -23.33
N ASP A 216 -12.81 -4.42 -24.10
CA ASP A 216 -13.15 -5.17 -25.32
C ASP A 216 -14.15 -6.30 -25.05
N TYR A 217 -13.93 -7.11 -24.00
CA TYR A 217 -14.90 -8.17 -23.69
C TYR A 217 -16.19 -7.64 -23.06
N TYR A 218 -16.18 -6.50 -22.36
CA TYR A 218 -17.42 -5.87 -21.87
C TYR A 218 -18.26 -5.31 -23.02
N GLU A 219 -17.62 -4.66 -23.99
CA GLU A 219 -18.27 -4.13 -25.19
C GLU A 219 -18.85 -5.26 -26.03
N LYS A 220 -18.06 -6.32 -26.30
CA LYS A 220 -18.55 -7.49 -27.03
C LYS A 220 -19.70 -8.20 -26.31
N ALA A 221 -19.69 -8.25 -24.98
CA ALA A 221 -20.77 -8.82 -24.17
C ALA A 221 -21.99 -7.87 -24.00
N GLY A 222 -21.90 -6.61 -24.45
CA GLY A 222 -22.95 -5.61 -24.28
C GLY A 222 -23.15 -5.16 -22.82
N LEU A 223 -22.11 -5.24 -21.98
CA LEU A 223 -22.20 -5.00 -20.54
C LEU A 223 -21.82 -3.58 -20.11
N THR A 224 -21.02 -2.86 -20.91
CA THR A 224 -20.57 -1.49 -20.60
C THR A 224 -21.71 -0.53 -20.24
N PRO A 225 -22.85 -0.48 -20.97
CA PRO A 225 -23.92 0.47 -20.67
C PRO A 225 -24.54 0.30 -19.27
N TYR A 226 -24.48 -0.90 -18.69
CA TYR A 226 -25.03 -1.17 -17.36
C TYR A 226 -24.08 -0.70 -16.26
N LEU A 227 -22.76 -0.86 -16.46
CA LEU A 227 -21.74 -0.29 -15.58
C LEU A 227 -21.82 1.25 -15.59
N ASP A 228 -21.96 1.85 -16.76
CA ASP A 228 -22.07 3.30 -16.92
C ASP A 228 -23.31 3.88 -16.21
N LYS A 229 -24.46 3.20 -16.29
CA LYS A 229 -25.68 3.59 -15.56
C LYS A 229 -25.51 3.60 -14.04
N LEU A 230 -24.64 2.74 -13.51
CA LEU A 230 -24.27 2.73 -12.09
C LEU A 230 -23.06 3.64 -11.78
N GLY A 231 -22.57 4.40 -12.75
CA GLY A 231 -21.43 5.32 -12.64
C GLY A 231 -20.06 4.63 -12.60
N PHE A 232 -19.98 3.32 -12.86
CA PHE A 232 -18.69 2.62 -13.00
C PHE A 232 -18.08 2.89 -14.38
N ASN A 233 -17.90 4.17 -14.70
CA ASN A 233 -17.31 4.59 -15.96
C ASN A 233 -15.81 4.29 -15.98
N LEU A 234 -15.27 4.01 -17.18
CA LEU A 234 -13.84 3.87 -17.39
C LEU A 234 -13.14 5.20 -17.07
N VAL A 235 -12.34 5.22 -16.00
CA VAL A 235 -11.57 6.41 -15.60
C VAL A 235 -10.13 6.38 -16.11
N GLY A 236 -9.66 5.22 -16.56
CA GLY A 236 -8.33 5.04 -17.14
C GLY A 236 -7.77 3.64 -16.90
N TYR A 237 -6.68 3.32 -17.62
CA TYR A 237 -5.95 2.07 -17.47
C TYR A 237 -4.73 2.28 -16.57
N GLY A 238 -4.78 1.74 -15.35
CA GLY A 238 -3.70 1.91 -14.38
C GLY A 238 -4.13 1.70 -12.94
N CYS A 239 -3.22 1.98 -11.99
CA CYS A 239 -3.44 1.66 -10.58
C CYS A 239 -4.56 2.47 -9.90
N THR A 240 -4.74 3.74 -10.28
CA THR A 240 -5.77 4.67 -9.78
C THR A 240 -6.01 4.56 -8.25
N THR A 241 -7.22 4.23 -7.80
CA THR A 241 -7.63 4.10 -6.40
C THR A 241 -6.78 3.08 -5.62
N CYS A 242 -6.28 2.02 -6.26
CA CYS A 242 -5.46 0.99 -5.59
C CYS A 242 -4.15 1.54 -4.98
N ILE A 243 -3.61 2.63 -5.55
CA ILE A 243 -2.40 3.31 -5.05
C ILE A 243 -2.70 4.64 -4.35
N GLY A 244 -3.97 4.94 -4.10
CA GLY A 244 -4.39 6.20 -3.48
C GLY A 244 -4.68 7.34 -4.45
N ASN A 245 -4.54 7.12 -5.75
CA ASN A 245 -4.94 8.09 -6.78
C ASN A 245 -6.46 8.00 -7.02
N SER A 246 -7.24 8.16 -5.95
CA SER A 246 -8.70 8.10 -5.97
C SER A 246 -9.35 9.41 -6.43
N GLY A 247 -8.60 10.51 -6.46
CA GLY A 247 -9.12 11.86 -6.70
C GLY A 247 -10.01 12.36 -5.55
N PRO A 248 -10.46 13.63 -5.57
CA PRO A 248 -11.32 14.17 -4.52
C PRO A 248 -12.70 13.51 -4.51
N LEU A 249 -13.35 13.45 -3.34
CA LEU A 249 -14.80 13.27 -3.28
C LEU A 249 -15.50 14.52 -3.83
N PRO A 250 -16.81 14.46 -4.17
CA PRO A 250 -17.59 15.68 -4.44
C PRO A 250 -17.40 16.69 -3.30
N GLU A 251 -17.32 17.98 -3.63
CA GLU A 251 -16.91 19.03 -2.68
C GLU A 251 -17.82 19.08 -1.45
N GLU A 252 -19.13 18.96 -1.66
CA GLU A 252 -20.15 18.99 -0.61
C GLU A 252 -20.05 17.76 0.31
N ILE A 253 -19.69 16.61 -0.25
CA ILE A 253 -19.43 15.38 0.51
C ILE A 253 -18.14 15.54 1.32
N SER A 254 -17.05 16.00 0.70
CA SER A 254 -15.75 16.20 1.35
C SER A 254 -15.86 17.19 2.52
N ALA A 255 -16.52 18.33 2.30
CA ALA A 255 -16.78 19.33 3.33
C ALA A 255 -17.60 18.75 4.49
N ALA A 256 -18.73 18.09 4.20
CA ALA A 256 -19.56 17.48 5.22
C ALA A 256 -18.80 16.44 6.07
N VAL A 257 -17.90 15.68 5.45
CA VAL A 257 -17.07 14.68 6.13
C VAL A 257 -16.05 15.34 7.05
N GLN A 258 -15.34 16.35 6.56
CA GLN A 258 -14.30 17.04 7.32
C GLN A 258 -14.89 17.86 8.48
N ASP A 259 -15.92 18.65 8.23
CA ASP A 259 -16.56 19.52 9.24
C ASP A 259 -17.20 18.73 10.38
N ASN A 260 -17.60 17.49 10.11
CA ASN A 260 -18.29 16.64 11.07
C ASN A 260 -17.48 15.44 11.55
N ASP A 261 -16.23 15.30 11.12
CA ASP A 261 -15.32 14.20 11.45
C ASP A 261 -15.91 12.80 11.15
N LEU A 262 -16.66 12.66 10.06
CA LEU A 262 -17.35 11.41 9.73
C LEU A 262 -16.38 10.27 9.36
N ALA A 263 -16.54 9.11 9.99
CA ALA A 263 -15.92 7.86 9.56
C ALA A 263 -16.57 7.29 8.27
N ILE A 264 -16.18 7.85 7.13
CA ILE A 264 -16.57 7.36 5.79
C ILE A 264 -15.72 6.16 5.36
N VAL A 265 -16.33 5.33 4.52
CA VAL A 265 -15.77 4.05 4.05
C VAL A 265 -15.41 4.10 2.56
N SER A 266 -14.31 3.44 2.19
CA SER A 266 -14.10 2.96 0.82
C SER A 266 -14.26 1.44 0.72
N VAL A 267 -14.82 0.97 -0.39
CA VAL A 267 -14.86 -0.44 -0.77
C VAL A 267 -14.18 -0.57 -2.13
N LEU A 268 -13.10 -1.36 -2.21
CA LEU A 268 -12.31 -1.47 -3.43
C LEU A 268 -11.85 -2.90 -3.69
N SER A 269 -11.63 -3.23 -4.96
CA SER A 269 -11.08 -4.52 -5.40
C SER A 269 -9.55 -4.54 -5.46
N GLY A 270 -8.91 -3.76 -4.58
CA GLY A 270 -7.46 -3.73 -4.39
C GLY A 270 -6.95 -4.86 -3.50
N ASN A 271 -5.68 -4.74 -3.11
CA ASN A 271 -5.00 -5.66 -2.17
C ASN A 271 -4.54 -4.97 -0.87
N ARG A 272 -4.68 -3.64 -0.76
CA ARG A 272 -4.24 -2.86 0.41
C ARG A 272 -5.26 -1.83 0.82
N ASN A 273 -5.49 -1.76 2.13
CA ASN A 273 -6.51 -0.95 2.78
C ASN A 273 -5.99 -0.22 4.03
N PHE A 274 -4.67 0.01 4.10
CA PHE A 274 -4.04 0.78 5.17
C PHE A 274 -4.67 2.17 5.33
N GLU A 275 -4.74 2.64 6.58
CA GLU A 275 -5.26 3.96 6.90
C GLU A 275 -4.48 5.06 6.16
N GLY A 276 -5.19 6.07 5.63
CA GLY A 276 -4.58 7.17 4.88
C GLY A 276 -4.07 6.83 3.48
N ARG A 277 -4.20 5.56 3.02
CA ARG A 277 -3.72 5.14 1.70
C ARG A 277 -4.68 5.51 0.56
N ILE A 278 -5.98 5.29 0.73
CA ILE A 278 -6.94 5.32 -0.37
C ILE A 278 -7.39 6.74 -0.72
N ASN A 279 -7.81 7.50 0.28
CA ASN A 279 -8.29 8.87 0.13
C ASN A 279 -8.18 9.60 1.49
N PRO A 280 -7.84 10.90 1.53
CA PRO A 280 -7.72 11.64 2.77
C PRO A 280 -9.03 11.75 3.58
N ASP A 281 -10.20 11.73 2.93
CA ASP A 281 -11.52 11.83 3.58
C ASP A 281 -12.03 10.47 4.10
N VAL A 282 -11.31 9.38 3.83
CA VAL A 282 -11.75 8.02 4.17
C VAL A 282 -10.92 7.48 5.33
N LYS A 283 -11.60 7.13 6.43
CA LYS A 283 -10.98 6.53 7.62
C LYS A 283 -10.95 5.00 7.58
N MET A 284 -11.91 4.37 6.90
CA MET A 284 -12.10 2.92 6.90
C MET A 284 -12.09 2.37 5.47
N ASN A 285 -11.31 1.33 5.19
CA ASN A 285 -11.14 0.80 3.83
C ASN A 285 -11.37 -0.72 3.82
N TYR A 286 -12.23 -1.20 2.92
CA TYR A 286 -12.54 -2.62 2.78
C TYR A 286 -12.14 -3.15 1.41
N LEU A 287 -11.40 -4.25 1.41
CA LEU A 287 -11.09 -5.04 0.23
C LEU A 287 -12.24 -6.00 -0.05
N ALA A 288 -12.74 -6.01 -1.29
CA ALA A 288 -13.84 -6.86 -1.71
C ALA A 288 -13.68 -7.29 -3.17
N SER A 289 -14.36 -8.36 -3.58
CA SER A 289 -14.41 -8.75 -4.99
C SER A 289 -15.15 -7.67 -5.81
N PRO A 290 -14.83 -7.50 -7.12
CA PRO A 290 -15.54 -6.54 -7.97
C PRO A 290 -17.08 -6.59 -7.91
N PRO A 291 -17.76 -7.76 -7.86
CA PRO A 291 -19.21 -7.80 -7.69
C PRO A 291 -19.68 -7.24 -6.33
N LEU A 292 -18.94 -7.49 -5.25
CA LEU A 292 -19.26 -6.92 -3.93
C LEU A 292 -19.03 -5.41 -3.90
N VAL A 293 -18.04 -4.88 -4.64
CA VAL A 293 -17.88 -3.43 -4.81
C VAL A 293 -19.14 -2.81 -5.40
N VAL A 294 -19.73 -3.43 -6.43
CA VAL A 294 -21.00 -2.98 -7.02
C VAL A 294 -22.14 -3.09 -6.00
N ALA A 295 -22.25 -4.21 -5.27
CA ALA A 295 -23.28 -4.40 -4.24
C ALA A 295 -23.23 -3.32 -3.14
N TYR A 296 -22.04 -3.00 -2.63
CA TYR A 296 -21.87 -1.93 -1.64
C TYR A 296 -22.09 -0.53 -2.21
N ALA A 297 -21.90 -0.31 -3.52
CA ALA A 297 -22.27 0.95 -4.17
C ALA A 297 -23.80 1.14 -4.27
N LEU A 298 -24.54 0.04 -4.49
CA LEU A 298 -26.00 0.03 -4.49
C LEU A 298 -26.57 0.28 -3.09
N ALA A 299 -26.04 -0.43 -2.08
CA ALA A 299 -26.46 -0.25 -0.69
C ALA A 299 -26.04 1.12 -0.11
N GLY A 300 -24.82 1.57 -0.44
CA GLY A 300 -24.25 2.86 -0.04
C GLY A 300 -23.77 2.97 1.41
N THR A 301 -23.76 1.86 2.16
CA THR A 301 -23.33 1.81 3.57
C THR A 301 -22.73 0.46 3.93
N MET A 302 -21.84 0.42 4.93
CA MET A 302 -21.37 -0.82 5.57
C MET A 302 -22.31 -1.31 6.67
N ASP A 303 -23.27 -0.49 7.10
CA ASP A 303 -24.28 -0.86 8.09
C ASP A 303 -25.47 -1.58 7.47
N VAL A 304 -25.19 -2.59 6.64
CA VAL A 304 -26.16 -3.41 5.92
C VAL A 304 -25.70 -4.86 5.97
N ASP A 305 -26.61 -5.78 6.26
CA ASP A 305 -26.34 -7.19 6.07
C ASP A 305 -26.75 -7.58 4.65
N LEU A 306 -25.80 -7.58 3.72
CA LEU A 306 -26.06 -7.93 2.31
C LEU A 306 -26.60 -9.37 2.13
N THR A 307 -26.54 -10.22 3.15
CA THR A 307 -27.04 -11.60 3.09
C THR A 307 -28.53 -11.71 3.43
N SER A 308 -29.11 -10.71 4.10
CA SER A 308 -30.49 -10.76 4.60
C SER A 308 -31.30 -9.48 4.43
N ASP A 309 -30.67 -8.31 4.36
CA ASP A 309 -31.31 -7.02 4.14
C ASP A 309 -31.52 -6.76 2.63
N PRO A 310 -32.61 -6.08 2.22
CA PRO A 310 -32.77 -5.64 0.85
C PRO A 310 -31.75 -4.56 0.47
N ILE A 311 -31.22 -4.64 -0.75
CA ILE A 311 -30.27 -3.66 -1.30
C ILE A 311 -31.01 -2.40 -1.79
N GLY A 312 -32.25 -2.58 -2.23
CA GLY A 312 -33.12 -1.50 -2.65
C GLY A 312 -34.49 -2.03 -3.04
N THR A 313 -35.30 -1.16 -3.64
CA THR A 313 -36.64 -1.49 -4.13
C THR A 313 -36.66 -1.36 -5.64
N ASP A 314 -37.32 -2.31 -6.31
CA ASP A 314 -37.52 -2.22 -7.76
C ASP A 314 -38.57 -1.15 -8.14
N SER A 315 -38.80 -0.99 -9.45
CA SER A 315 -39.78 -0.04 -9.99
C SER A 315 -41.24 -0.33 -9.57
N GLU A 316 -41.53 -1.53 -9.07
CA GLU A 316 -42.84 -1.94 -8.57
C GLU A 316 -42.95 -1.77 -7.04
N GLY A 317 -41.87 -1.31 -6.38
CA GLY A 317 -41.80 -1.12 -4.94
C GLY A 317 -41.52 -2.40 -4.16
N LYS A 318 -41.08 -3.48 -4.82
CA LYS A 318 -40.72 -4.74 -4.17
C LYS A 318 -39.25 -4.71 -3.75
N ASP A 319 -38.99 -5.26 -2.57
CA ASP A 319 -37.63 -5.46 -2.06
C ASP A 319 -36.81 -6.35 -3.00
N VAL A 320 -35.58 -5.90 -3.29
CA VAL A 320 -34.58 -6.63 -4.08
C VAL A 320 -33.39 -6.98 -3.18
N TYR A 321 -33.10 -8.27 -3.06
CA TYR A 321 -32.01 -8.79 -2.25
C TYR A 321 -30.77 -9.06 -3.11
N LEU A 322 -29.59 -9.23 -2.48
CA LEU A 322 -28.37 -9.58 -3.22
C LEU A 322 -28.55 -10.85 -4.05
N ALA A 323 -29.21 -11.86 -3.48
CA ALA A 323 -29.47 -13.14 -4.14
C ALA A 323 -30.32 -13.01 -5.41
N ASP A 324 -31.15 -11.96 -5.54
CA ASP A 324 -31.99 -11.73 -6.72
C ASP A 324 -31.20 -11.23 -7.94
N ILE A 325 -30.02 -10.64 -7.70
CA ILE A 325 -29.22 -9.98 -8.73
C ILE A 325 -27.81 -10.59 -8.88
N TRP A 326 -27.42 -11.50 -7.98
CA TRP A 326 -26.12 -12.15 -8.05
C TRP A 326 -26.06 -13.14 -9.23
N PRO A 327 -25.08 -13.01 -10.13
CA PRO A 327 -24.99 -13.91 -11.29
C PRO A 327 -24.59 -15.32 -10.88
N SER A 328 -25.13 -16.33 -11.56
CA SER A 328 -24.70 -17.70 -11.35
C SER A 328 -23.29 -17.93 -11.95
N PRO A 329 -22.51 -18.90 -11.44
CA PRO A 329 -21.24 -19.28 -12.06
C PRO A 329 -21.38 -19.67 -13.54
N GLN A 330 -22.53 -20.24 -13.91
CA GLN A 330 -22.81 -20.64 -15.28
C GLN A 330 -23.02 -19.44 -16.20
N ASP A 331 -23.79 -18.43 -15.78
CA ASP A 331 -24.00 -17.20 -16.56
C ASP A 331 -22.67 -16.49 -16.84
N VAL A 332 -21.80 -16.44 -15.82
CA VAL A 332 -20.46 -15.86 -15.95
C VAL A 332 -19.62 -16.64 -16.97
N GLN A 333 -19.62 -17.97 -16.89
CA GLN A 333 -18.82 -18.81 -17.77
C GLN A 333 -19.30 -18.76 -19.23
N GLU A 334 -20.61 -18.69 -19.45
CA GLU A 334 -21.21 -18.55 -20.78
C GLU A 334 -20.76 -17.24 -21.44
N VAL A 335 -20.79 -16.13 -20.70
CA VAL A 335 -20.33 -14.83 -21.21
C VAL A 335 -18.83 -14.83 -21.46
N ILE A 336 -18.00 -15.43 -20.58
CA ILE A 336 -16.56 -15.55 -20.82
C ILE A 336 -16.28 -16.31 -22.11
N SER A 337 -16.93 -17.45 -22.30
CA SER A 337 -16.73 -18.31 -23.46
C SER A 337 -17.16 -17.63 -24.76
N ALA A 338 -18.17 -16.76 -24.72
CA ALA A 338 -18.63 -16.02 -25.89
C ALA A 338 -17.81 -14.76 -26.17
N ALA A 339 -17.38 -14.04 -25.13
CA ALA A 339 -16.78 -12.72 -25.26
C ALA A 339 -15.24 -12.75 -25.31
N VAL A 340 -14.59 -13.50 -24.42
CA VAL A 340 -13.12 -13.46 -24.26
C VAL A 340 -12.45 -14.33 -25.32
N THR A 341 -11.60 -13.73 -26.16
CA THR A 341 -10.97 -14.43 -27.28
C THR A 341 -9.49 -14.12 -27.41
N ALA A 342 -8.70 -15.06 -27.95
CA ALA A 342 -7.27 -14.87 -28.21
C ALA A 342 -6.96 -13.73 -29.18
N GLU A 343 -7.89 -13.43 -30.10
CA GLU A 343 -7.76 -12.32 -31.04
C GLU A 343 -7.71 -10.97 -30.31
N MET A 344 -8.49 -10.77 -29.25
CA MET A 344 -8.46 -9.53 -28.44
C MET A 344 -7.06 -9.29 -27.87
N PHE A 345 -6.46 -10.31 -27.26
CA PHE A 345 -5.10 -10.21 -26.71
C PHE A 345 -4.08 -9.94 -27.81
N THR A 346 -4.16 -10.64 -28.94
CA THR A 346 -3.21 -10.48 -30.04
C THR A 346 -3.29 -9.06 -30.62
N LYS A 347 -4.51 -8.56 -30.84
CA LYS A 347 -4.77 -7.23 -31.40
C LYS A 347 -4.33 -6.11 -30.44
N ASP A 348 -4.75 -6.17 -29.18
CA ASP A 348 -4.48 -5.09 -28.22
C ASP A 348 -3.00 -4.97 -27.85
N TYR A 349 -2.28 -6.09 -27.80
CA TYR A 349 -0.86 -6.10 -27.46
C TYR A 349 0.06 -5.89 -28.65
N ALA A 350 -0.43 -5.96 -29.90
CA ALA A 350 0.39 -5.70 -31.08
C ALA A 350 0.98 -4.27 -31.09
N ASP A 351 0.19 -3.28 -30.65
CA ASP A 351 0.56 -1.85 -30.67
C ASP A 351 0.54 -1.19 -29.29
N VAL A 352 0.71 -1.98 -28.21
CA VAL A 352 0.63 -1.45 -26.83
C VAL A 352 1.63 -0.32 -26.55
N PHE A 353 2.77 -0.30 -27.26
CA PHE A 353 3.80 0.72 -27.14
C PHE A 353 3.66 1.88 -28.13
N ALA A 354 2.75 1.80 -29.11
CA ALA A 354 2.57 2.86 -30.10
C ALA A 354 2.11 4.17 -29.44
N GLY A 355 1.32 4.08 -28.36
CA GLY A 355 0.75 5.23 -27.67
C GLY A 355 -0.25 6.02 -28.52
N ASP A 356 -0.83 7.08 -27.95
CA ASP A 356 -1.70 8.00 -28.68
C ASP A 356 -0.88 9.08 -29.44
N GLU A 357 -1.57 10.03 -30.08
CA GLU A 357 -0.91 11.16 -30.72
C GLU A 357 -0.10 12.00 -29.73
N ARG A 358 -0.59 12.17 -28.49
CA ARG A 358 0.10 12.92 -27.45
C ARG A 358 1.43 12.28 -27.11
N TRP A 359 1.46 10.97 -26.87
CA TRP A 359 2.68 10.20 -26.60
C TRP A 359 3.69 10.32 -27.75
N ARG A 360 3.25 10.09 -29.00
CA ARG A 360 4.13 10.15 -30.18
C ARG A 360 4.63 11.55 -30.50
N SER A 361 3.92 12.58 -30.07
CA SER A 361 4.30 13.98 -30.27
C SER A 361 5.31 14.51 -29.24
N LEU A 362 5.63 13.73 -28.19
CA LEU A 362 6.58 14.18 -27.17
C LEU A 362 7.99 14.33 -27.78
N PRO A 363 8.65 15.49 -27.60
CA PRO A 363 10.01 15.68 -28.09
C PRO A 363 10.94 14.68 -27.38
N THR A 364 11.71 13.94 -28.17
CA THR A 364 12.66 12.94 -27.67
C THR A 364 14.09 13.46 -27.90
N PRO A 365 14.84 13.83 -26.85
CA PRO A 365 16.23 14.27 -26.98
C PRO A 365 17.13 13.16 -27.57
N THR A 366 18.18 13.53 -28.31
CA THR A 366 19.04 12.59 -29.05
C THR A 366 20.44 12.39 -28.43
N GLY A 367 20.56 12.32 -27.10
CA GLY A 367 21.85 12.18 -26.40
C GLY A 367 21.88 11.06 -25.36
N ASP A 368 23.10 10.66 -24.97
CA ASP A 368 23.33 9.57 -23.99
C ASP A 368 23.25 10.03 -22.53
N THR A 369 23.29 11.34 -22.29
CA THR A 369 23.21 11.96 -20.96
C THR A 369 21.93 12.77 -20.81
N PHE A 370 21.32 12.71 -19.63
CA PHE A 370 20.14 13.50 -19.30
C PHE A 370 20.50 14.98 -19.10
N ASP A 371 19.83 15.87 -19.83
CA ASP A 371 19.99 17.32 -19.68
C ASP A 371 19.12 17.82 -18.52
N TRP A 372 19.75 18.16 -17.40
CA TRP A 372 19.05 18.52 -16.17
C TRP A 372 18.58 19.97 -16.23
N ASP A 373 17.28 20.17 -16.22
CA ASP A 373 16.67 21.48 -16.05
C ASP A 373 16.63 21.87 -14.55
N SER A 374 17.29 22.99 -14.19
CA SER A 374 17.35 23.48 -12.81
C SER A 374 15.99 23.91 -12.27
N GLU A 375 15.08 24.34 -13.14
CA GLU A 375 13.74 24.82 -12.78
C GLU A 375 12.71 23.67 -12.71
N SER A 376 13.09 22.47 -13.14
CA SER A 376 12.19 21.32 -13.11
C SER A 376 11.79 20.96 -11.68
N THR A 377 10.48 21.02 -11.43
CA THR A 377 9.91 20.56 -10.16
C THR A 377 9.56 19.07 -10.16
N TYR A 378 9.82 18.35 -11.26
CA TYR A 378 9.53 16.92 -11.42
C TYR A 378 10.79 16.03 -11.45
N VAL A 379 11.87 16.50 -12.08
CA VAL A 379 13.10 15.72 -12.27
C VAL A 379 14.30 16.58 -11.91
N ARG A 380 15.04 16.23 -10.85
CA ARG A 380 16.24 16.95 -10.39
C ARG A 380 17.40 15.99 -10.13
N ARG A 381 18.62 16.44 -10.42
CA ARG A 381 19.83 15.64 -10.25
C ARG A 381 20.01 15.32 -8.76
N PRO A 382 19.97 14.04 -8.35
CA PRO A 382 20.09 13.70 -6.93
C PRO A 382 21.55 13.78 -6.45
N PRO A 383 21.79 14.04 -5.15
CA PRO A 383 23.13 14.25 -4.60
C PRO A 383 23.91 12.96 -4.29
N TYR A 384 23.42 11.78 -4.70
CA TYR A 384 23.97 10.47 -4.27
C TYR A 384 25.45 10.24 -4.59
N PHE A 385 25.98 10.97 -5.57
CA PHE A 385 27.34 10.82 -6.08
C PHE A 385 28.19 12.08 -5.88
N GLU A 386 27.68 13.09 -5.17
CA GLU A 386 28.45 14.29 -4.84
C GLU A 386 29.66 13.90 -4.00
N ASP A 387 30.82 14.45 -4.37
CA ASP A 387 32.13 14.20 -3.74
C ASP A 387 32.54 12.70 -3.65
N MET A 388 31.94 11.84 -4.49
CA MET A 388 32.24 10.41 -4.48
C MET A 388 33.63 10.11 -5.05
N GLU A 389 34.50 9.53 -4.21
CA GLU A 389 35.82 9.05 -4.63
C GLU A 389 35.81 7.66 -5.29
N LEU A 390 36.87 7.37 -6.07
CA LEU A 390 37.08 6.09 -6.75
C LEU A 390 37.23 4.91 -5.78
N ALA A 391 37.87 5.14 -4.63
CA ALA A 391 37.95 4.18 -3.54
C ALA A 391 36.83 4.47 -2.52
N PRO A 392 36.22 3.44 -1.91
CA PRO A 392 35.28 3.65 -0.82
C PRO A 392 36.00 4.20 0.42
N ALA A 393 35.36 5.14 1.12
CA ALA A 393 35.78 5.53 2.45
C ALA A 393 35.60 4.34 3.42
N PRO A 394 36.45 4.19 4.44
CA PRO A 394 36.29 3.13 5.44
C PRO A 394 34.97 3.31 6.21
N VAL A 395 34.33 2.20 6.54
CA VAL A 395 33.18 2.17 7.44
C VAL A 395 33.63 2.68 8.81
N THR A 396 32.87 3.59 9.40
CA THR A 396 33.12 4.14 10.74
C THR A 396 32.00 3.78 11.70
N ASP A 397 32.34 3.72 12.99
CA ASP A 397 31.34 3.71 14.06
C ASP A 397 30.49 5.00 14.03
N ILE A 398 29.33 4.96 14.67
CA ILE A 398 28.41 6.10 14.78
C ILE A 398 28.47 6.61 16.22
N SER A 399 28.78 7.89 16.42
CA SER A 399 28.90 8.48 17.75
C SER A 399 27.99 9.68 17.95
N GLY A 400 27.44 9.82 19.15
CA GLY A 400 26.62 10.97 19.55
C GLY A 400 25.34 11.17 18.75
N ALA A 401 24.75 10.10 18.19
CA ALA A 401 23.56 10.22 17.36
C ALA A 401 22.30 10.57 18.16
N ARG A 402 21.36 11.26 17.52
CA ARG A 402 20.05 11.63 18.09
C ARG A 402 18.92 10.86 17.44
N VAL A 403 17.86 10.58 18.19
CA VAL A 403 16.66 9.92 17.65
C VAL A 403 15.84 10.94 16.86
N LEU A 404 15.69 10.71 15.56
CA LEU A 404 14.83 11.51 14.70
C LEU A 404 13.35 11.14 14.87
N ALA A 405 13.08 9.85 15.06
CA ALA A 405 11.74 9.32 15.31
C ALA A 405 11.80 8.04 16.16
N LEU A 406 10.87 7.93 17.11
CA LEU A 406 10.59 6.71 17.85
C LEU A 406 9.20 6.22 17.43
N LEU A 407 9.16 5.07 16.78
CA LEU A 407 7.96 4.58 16.11
C LEU A 407 7.50 3.25 16.71
N GLY A 408 6.20 2.99 16.61
CA GLY A 408 5.60 1.73 17.06
C GLY A 408 5.77 0.58 16.06
N ASP A 409 4.87 -0.39 16.17
CA ASP A 409 4.80 -1.54 15.26
C ASP A 409 4.19 -1.17 13.90
N SER A 410 4.44 -2.02 12.89
CA SER A 410 3.76 -2.04 11.59
C SER A 410 3.83 -0.71 10.82
N VAL A 411 4.92 0.04 11.00
CA VAL A 411 5.20 1.25 10.22
C VAL A 411 5.44 0.89 8.75
N THR A 412 4.40 1.04 7.95
CA THR A 412 4.48 0.79 6.51
C THR A 412 5.39 1.80 5.78
N THR A 413 5.86 1.44 4.58
CA THR A 413 6.55 2.37 3.67
C THR A 413 5.68 3.53 3.19
N ASP A 414 4.35 3.46 3.30
CA ASP A 414 3.46 4.61 3.08
C ASP A 414 3.56 5.64 4.21
N HIS A 415 3.87 5.22 5.45
CA HIS A 415 4.19 6.15 6.54
C HIS A 415 5.56 6.82 6.35
N ILE A 416 6.56 6.03 5.93
CA ILE A 416 7.95 6.50 5.73
C ILE A 416 8.08 7.38 4.49
N SER A 417 7.40 7.04 3.39
CA SER A 417 7.46 7.80 2.13
C SER A 417 6.08 7.77 1.47
N PRO A 418 5.14 8.66 1.85
CA PRO A 418 3.80 8.70 1.28
C PRO A 418 3.84 8.90 -0.24
N ALA A 419 2.83 8.35 -0.94
CA ALA A 419 2.69 8.50 -2.39
C ALA A 419 1.53 9.41 -2.81
N GLY A 420 0.61 9.70 -1.88
CA GLY A 420 -0.63 10.43 -2.13
C GLY A 420 -0.47 11.95 -2.19
N SER A 421 -1.53 12.65 -1.80
CA SER A 421 -1.58 14.12 -1.87
C SER A 421 -0.54 14.79 -0.98
N ILE A 422 0.01 15.90 -1.47
CA ILE A 422 0.89 16.80 -0.71
C ILE A 422 -0.02 17.80 0.00
N LYS A 423 0.22 18.18 1.26
CA LYS A 423 -0.54 19.25 1.95
C LYS A 423 0.08 20.63 1.68
N LEU A 424 -0.74 21.70 1.65
CA LEU A 424 -0.26 23.05 1.34
C LEU A 424 0.76 23.55 2.35
N ASP A 425 0.50 23.32 3.63
CA ASP A 425 1.29 23.74 4.79
C ASP A 425 2.46 22.79 5.11
N SER A 426 2.56 21.64 4.43
CA SER A 426 3.69 20.72 4.59
C SER A 426 5.00 21.30 4.03
N PRO A 427 6.19 20.83 4.47
CA PRO A 427 7.46 21.28 3.93
C PRO A 427 7.53 21.17 2.39
N ALA A 428 7.06 20.07 1.82
CA ALA A 428 7.00 19.88 0.37
C ALA A 428 6.04 20.84 -0.33
N GLY A 429 4.90 21.16 0.29
CA GLY A 429 3.94 22.12 -0.23
C GLY A 429 4.47 23.56 -0.24
N LYS A 430 5.17 23.96 0.81
CA LYS A 430 5.88 25.25 0.88
C LYS A 430 6.94 25.34 -0.21
N TYR A 431 7.80 24.33 -0.34
CA TYR A 431 8.81 24.25 -1.41
C TYR A 431 8.19 24.40 -2.80
N LEU A 432 7.12 23.67 -3.11
CA LEU A 432 6.46 23.75 -4.41
C LEU A 432 5.86 25.15 -4.67
N THR A 433 5.27 25.76 -3.64
CA THR A 433 4.72 27.13 -3.72
C THR A 433 5.80 28.17 -3.97
N GLU A 434 6.94 28.06 -3.27
CA GLU A 434 8.12 28.92 -3.46
C GLU A 434 8.69 28.80 -4.87
N HIS A 435 8.54 27.65 -5.52
CA HIS A 435 8.91 27.41 -6.92
C HIS A 435 7.76 27.68 -7.91
N GLY A 436 6.74 28.45 -7.51
CA GLY A 436 5.66 28.92 -8.39
C GLY A 436 4.62 27.88 -8.79
N VAL A 437 4.62 26.69 -8.18
CA VAL A 437 3.63 25.65 -8.46
C VAL A 437 2.34 25.96 -7.72
N GLN A 438 1.21 25.98 -8.42
CA GLN A 438 -0.10 26.20 -7.80
C GLN A 438 -0.61 24.94 -7.10
N ARG A 439 -1.46 25.11 -6.09
CA ARG A 439 -2.02 24.00 -5.28
C ARG A 439 -2.59 22.85 -6.11
N LYS A 440 -3.36 23.16 -7.15
CA LYS A 440 -3.97 22.18 -8.07
C LYS A 440 -2.93 21.37 -8.86
N ASP A 441 -1.74 21.92 -9.04
CA ASP A 441 -0.63 21.36 -9.82
C ASP A 441 0.44 20.70 -8.94
N PHE A 442 0.23 20.64 -7.61
CA PHE A 442 1.13 19.91 -6.70
C PHE A 442 1.24 18.44 -7.11
N ASN A 443 0.15 17.88 -7.64
CA ASN A 443 0.03 16.47 -7.97
C ASN A 443 0.25 15.61 -6.70
N SER A 444 0.83 14.42 -6.81
CA SER A 444 1.08 13.52 -5.68
C SER A 444 2.58 13.38 -5.39
N TYR A 445 2.94 12.95 -4.17
CA TYR A 445 4.33 12.57 -3.87
C TYR A 445 4.85 11.49 -4.84
N GLY A 446 3.99 10.54 -5.24
CA GLY A 446 4.33 9.52 -6.23
C GLY A 446 4.78 10.10 -7.57
N SER A 447 4.13 11.17 -8.04
CA SER A 447 4.51 11.88 -9.27
C SER A 447 5.82 12.67 -9.16
N ARG A 448 6.24 13.02 -7.94
CA ARG A 448 7.42 13.85 -7.64
C ARG A 448 8.67 13.02 -7.34
N ARG A 449 8.64 11.70 -7.55
CA ARG A 449 9.75 10.78 -7.26
C ARG A 449 11.05 11.06 -8.03
N GLY A 450 11.00 11.81 -9.14
CA GLY A 450 12.18 12.28 -9.86
C GLY A 450 12.85 13.50 -9.20
N ASN A 451 12.21 14.13 -8.21
CA ASN A 451 12.70 15.32 -7.54
C ASN A 451 12.98 15.04 -6.06
N HIS A 452 14.26 14.90 -5.73
CA HIS A 452 14.69 14.57 -4.37
C HIS A 452 14.30 15.65 -3.35
N GLU A 453 14.27 16.94 -3.72
CA GLU A 453 13.88 18.03 -2.81
C GLU A 453 12.46 17.84 -2.25
N VAL A 454 11.53 17.43 -3.10
CA VAL A 454 10.14 17.15 -2.70
C VAL A 454 10.07 15.88 -1.88
N MET A 455 10.80 14.84 -2.28
CA MET A 455 10.72 13.54 -1.63
C MET A 455 11.41 13.49 -0.26
N ILE A 456 12.50 14.22 -0.05
CA ILE A 456 13.13 14.38 1.27
C ILE A 456 12.14 15.06 2.22
N ARG A 457 11.52 16.16 1.79
CA ARG A 457 10.47 16.87 2.54
C ARG A 457 9.22 16.03 2.78
N GLY A 458 8.94 15.09 1.89
CA GLY A 458 7.87 14.11 2.02
C GLY A 458 8.19 12.92 2.92
N THR A 459 9.45 12.72 3.29
CA THR A 459 9.87 11.56 4.08
C THR A 459 9.35 11.70 5.52
N PHE A 460 8.68 10.67 6.00
CA PHE A 460 7.89 10.63 7.23
C PHE A 460 6.76 11.68 7.29
N ALA A 461 6.35 12.29 6.17
CA ALA A 461 5.32 13.33 6.13
C ALA A 461 3.88 12.79 6.09
N ASN A 462 3.68 11.50 6.32
CA ASN A 462 2.35 10.90 6.30
C ASN A 462 1.50 11.48 7.45
N ILE A 463 0.26 11.85 7.13
CA ILE A 463 -0.68 12.50 8.04
C ILE A 463 -1.12 11.61 9.22
N ARG A 464 -0.89 10.30 9.13
CA ARG A 464 -1.21 9.29 10.15
C ARG A 464 0.02 8.72 10.83
N LEU A 465 1.22 9.22 10.53
CA LEU A 465 2.41 8.78 11.26
C LEU A 465 2.25 9.15 12.74
N ARG A 466 2.53 8.18 13.62
CA ARG A 466 2.53 8.38 15.08
C ARG A 466 3.96 8.24 15.57
N ASN A 467 4.53 9.36 16.00
CA ASN A 467 5.87 9.42 16.56
C ASN A 467 5.76 9.50 18.08
N LEU A 468 6.22 8.47 18.78
CA LEU A 468 6.11 8.30 20.23
C LEU A 468 7.00 9.28 21.02
N LEU A 469 7.76 10.15 20.34
CA LEU A 469 8.39 11.34 20.94
C LEU A 469 7.37 12.45 21.26
N LEU A 470 6.14 12.34 20.77
CA LEU A 470 5.06 13.32 20.94
C LEU A 470 3.80 12.62 21.44
N ASP A 471 3.06 13.29 22.33
CA ASP A 471 1.85 12.75 22.92
C ASP A 471 0.62 13.17 22.12
N GLY A 472 -0.14 12.19 21.59
CA GLY A 472 -1.40 12.43 20.89
C GLY A 472 -1.28 13.15 19.53
N VAL A 473 -0.07 13.26 18.97
CA VAL A 473 0.16 13.94 17.68
C VAL A 473 0.25 12.94 16.53
N GLU A 474 -0.61 13.12 15.52
CA GLU A 474 -0.50 12.45 14.22
C GLU A 474 0.10 13.39 13.17
N GLY A 475 0.93 12.84 12.29
CA GLY A 475 1.56 13.55 11.18
C GLY A 475 3.07 13.46 11.18
N GLY A 476 3.70 14.13 10.20
CA GLY A 476 5.15 14.16 10.03
C GLY A 476 5.89 15.07 10.98
N PHE A 477 5.66 14.89 12.28
CA PHE A 477 6.21 15.71 13.36
C PHE A 477 7.17 14.94 14.26
N THR A 478 8.09 15.67 14.88
CA THR A 478 9.05 15.14 15.85
C THR A 478 9.45 16.20 16.87
N ARG A 479 10.29 15.80 17.82
CA ARG A 479 10.88 16.63 18.87
C ARG A 479 12.31 17.03 18.48
N LEU A 480 12.59 18.34 18.39
CA LEU A 480 13.94 18.87 18.11
C LEU A 480 14.70 19.09 19.42
N PHE A 481 15.58 18.15 19.79
CA PHE A 481 16.32 18.23 21.06
C PHE A 481 17.41 19.31 21.08
N LEU A 482 17.83 19.85 19.93
CA LEU A 482 18.74 21.01 19.86
C LEU A 482 18.07 22.29 20.37
N ASP A 483 16.74 22.38 20.25
CA ASP A 483 15.92 23.53 20.68
C ASP A 483 15.03 23.15 21.87
N GLY A 484 15.64 22.56 22.90
CA GLY A 484 14.94 22.21 24.15
C GLY A 484 13.84 21.16 24.03
N GLY A 485 13.66 20.54 22.86
CA GLY A 485 12.56 19.61 22.58
C GLY A 485 11.30 20.26 22.00
N ALA A 486 11.43 21.38 21.28
CA ALA A 486 10.30 21.95 20.55
C ALA A 486 9.75 20.97 19.48
N GLN A 487 8.43 20.93 19.34
CA GLN A 487 7.79 20.17 18.26
C GLN A 487 8.03 20.87 16.92
N THR A 488 8.47 20.13 15.90
CA THR A 488 8.64 20.63 14.53
C THR A 488 8.40 19.50 13.52
N THR A 489 8.48 19.79 12.22
CA THR A 489 8.38 18.74 11.20
C THR A 489 9.64 17.88 11.19
N ILE A 490 9.51 16.61 10.79
CA ILE A 490 10.68 15.70 10.69
C ILE A 490 11.74 16.27 9.73
N TYR A 491 11.32 16.88 8.63
CA TYR A 491 12.23 17.53 7.69
C TYR A 491 13.01 18.67 8.35
N ASP A 492 12.33 19.60 9.03
CA ASP A 492 12.99 20.76 9.64
C ASP A 492 13.94 20.33 10.77
N ALA A 493 13.55 19.34 11.58
CA ALA A 493 14.43 18.76 12.59
C ALA A 493 15.68 18.14 11.97
N ALA A 494 15.52 17.33 10.92
CA ALA A 494 16.63 16.70 10.22
C ALA A 494 17.62 17.72 9.65
N MET A 495 17.13 18.82 9.06
CA MET A 495 17.97 19.89 8.55
C MET A 495 18.74 20.60 9.68
N ALA A 496 18.11 20.86 10.82
CA ALA A 496 18.78 21.45 11.98
C ALA A 496 19.90 20.55 12.54
N TYR A 497 19.68 19.23 12.57
CA TYR A 497 20.72 18.28 12.97
C TYR A 497 21.85 18.18 11.94
N ALA A 498 21.54 18.25 10.64
CA ALA A 498 22.53 18.27 9.58
C ALA A 498 23.44 19.51 9.70
N GLU A 499 22.88 20.69 9.95
CA GLU A 499 23.64 21.93 10.20
C GLU A 499 24.55 21.82 11.44
N ALA A 500 24.07 21.13 12.48
CA ALA A 500 24.85 20.88 13.70
C ALA A 500 25.88 19.74 13.57
N GLY A 501 25.92 19.02 12.44
CA GLY A 501 26.80 17.85 12.25
C GLY A 501 26.46 16.67 13.15
N VAL A 502 25.20 16.54 13.59
CA VAL A 502 24.75 15.49 14.50
C VAL A 502 24.13 14.33 13.71
N PRO A 503 24.66 13.09 13.81
CA PRO A 503 24.09 11.95 13.13
C PRO A 503 22.73 11.56 13.72
N LEU A 504 21.88 10.92 12.90
CA LEU A 504 20.53 10.54 13.32
C LEU A 504 20.33 9.03 13.33
N VAL A 505 19.44 8.58 14.21
CA VAL A 505 18.90 7.21 14.24
C VAL A 505 17.38 7.21 14.29
N VAL A 506 16.76 6.13 13.83
CA VAL A 506 15.33 5.86 14.02
C VAL A 506 15.18 4.63 14.90
N LEU A 507 14.27 4.69 15.87
CA LEU A 507 13.85 3.54 16.68
C LEU A 507 12.47 3.10 16.21
N ALA A 508 12.24 1.79 16.09
CA ALA A 508 10.95 1.26 15.62
C ALA A 508 10.57 -0.05 16.32
N GLY A 509 9.28 -0.38 16.28
CA GLY A 509 8.76 -1.67 16.72
C GLY A 509 8.93 -2.78 15.68
N LYS A 510 7.96 -3.68 15.61
CA LYS A 510 7.93 -4.84 14.71
C LYS A 510 7.51 -4.45 13.29
N GLU A 511 7.95 -5.25 12.32
CA GLU A 511 7.55 -5.15 10.91
C GLU A 511 7.80 -3.77 10.28
N TYR A 512 8.89 -3.13 10.69
CA TYR A 512 9.27 -1.82 10.17
C TYR A 512 9.53 -1.88 8.66
N GLY A 513 8.83 -1.01 7.92
CA GLY A 513 8.92 -0.92 6.47
C GLY A 513 8.00 -1.86 5.69
N SER A 514 6.91 -2.34 6.30
CA SER A 514 5.96 -3.22 5.60
C SER A 514 5.30 -2.55 4.38
N GLY A 515 4.82 -3.37 3.42
CA GLY A 515 4.03 -2.91 2.29
C GLY A 515 4.80 -2.68 0.99
N SER A 516 4.88 -1.44 0.50
CA SER A 516 5.36 -1.12 -0.85
C SER A 516 6.87 -1.26 -0.98
N SER A 517 7.35 -1.73 -2.13
CA SER A 517 8.79 -1.84 -2.45
C SER A 517 9.51 -0.51 -2.71
N ARG A 518 8.92 0.63 -2.34
CA ARG A 518 9.43 1.96 -2.73
C ARG A 518 10.78 2.24 -2.06
N ASP A 519 11.83 2.38 -2.87
CA ASP A 519 13.17 2.69 -2.37
C ASP A 519 13.30 4.10 -1.78
N TRP A 520 12.37 5.01 -2.11
CA TRP A 520 12.27 6.34 -1.49
C TRP A 520 12.08 6.29 0.03
N ALA A 521 11.54 5.20 0.58
CA ALA A 521 11.50 5.00 2.03
C ALA A 521 12.91 4.82 2.64
N ALA A 522 13.91 4.38 1.86
CA ALA A 522 15.31 4.31 2.29
C ALA A 522 16.11 5.53 1.82
N LYS A 523 15.92 5.99 0.57
CA LYS A 523 16.57 7.21 0.04
C LYS A 523 16.24 8.42 0.89
N GLY A 524 14.96 8.61 1.22
CA GLY A 524 14.50 9.68 2.08
C GLY A 524 15.14 9.61 3.47
N THR A 525 15.08 8.44 4.11
CA THR A 525 15.71 8.18 5.42
C THR A 525 17.20 8.53 5.42
N SER A 526 17.94 8.06 4.42
CA SER A 526 19.37 8.37 4.25
C SER A 526 19.62 9.87 4.03
N LEU A 527 18.85 10.52 3.14
CA LEU A 527 18.98 11.94 2.81
C LEU A 527 18.52 12.89 3.94
N LEU A 528 17.72 12.40 4.90
CA LEU A 528 17.46 13.12 6.16
C LEU A 528 18.64 13.01 7.16
N GLY A 529 19.71 12.28 6.83
CA GLY A 529 20.89 12.13 7.69
C GLY A 529 20.82 10.95 8.67
N VAL A 530 19.85 10.04 8.52
CA VAL A 530 19.74 8.84 9.36
C VAL A 530 20.84 7.84 8.99
N ARG A 531 21.68 7.49 9.97
CA ARG A 531 22.82 6.56 9.82
C ARG A 531 22.47 5.13 10.20
N ALA A 532 21.51 4.93 11.11
CA ALA A 532 21.04 3.61 11.50
C ALA A 532 19.54 3.61 11.85
N VAL A 533 18.91 2.46 11.65
CA VAL A 533 17.55 2.18 12.14
C VAL A 533 17.63 1.00 13.09
N ILE A 534 17.11 1.13 14.31
CA ILE A 534 17.05 0.06 15.31
C ILE A 534 15.59 -0.35 15.50
N ALA A 535 15.23 -1.56 15.05
CA ALA A 535 13.86 -2.06 15.07
C ALA A 535 13.73 -3.40 15.81
N GLU A 536 12.53 -3.79 16.23
CA GLU A 536 12.30 -5.17 16.72
C GLU A 536 12.34 -6.18 15.57
N SER A 537 11.82 -5.80 14.40
CA SER A 537 11.94 -6.56 13.16
C SER A 537 11.72 -5.67 11.92
N PHE A 538 12.21 -6.12 10.77
CA PHE A 538 12.07 -5.43 9.49
C PHE A 538 11.31 -6.28 8.47
N GLU A 539 10.57 -5.61 7.58
CA GLU A 539 10.17 -6.23 6.32
C GLU A 539 11.39 -6.37 5.38
N ARG A 540 11.44 -7.48 4.64
CA ARG A 540 12.59 -7.92 3.83
C ARG A 540 13.04 -6.89 2.79
N ILE A 541 12.11 -6.34 2.00
CA ILE A 541 12.43 -5.39 0.93
C ILE A 541 12.95 -4.09 1.55
N HIS A 542 12.28 -3.59 2.58
CA HIS A 542 12.71 -2.33 3.21
C HIS A 542 14.10 -2.44 3.85
N ARG A 543 14.39 -3.52 4.58
CA ARG A 543 15.74 -3.81 5.11
C ARG A 543 16.81 -3.74 4.01
N SER A 544 16.54 -4.40 2.88
CA SER A 544 17.46 -4.44 1.74
C SER A 544 17.67 -3.04 1.14
N ASN A 545 16.61 -2.25 1.05
CA ASN A 545 16.67 -0.87 0.56
C ASN A 545 17.49 0.05 1.48
N LEU A 546 17.39 -0.11 2.82
CA LEU A 546 18.19 0.66 3.79
C LEU A 546 19.70 0.42 3.56
N ILE A 547 20.10 -0.85 3.43
CA ILE A 547 21.49 -1.22 3.14
C ILE A 547 21.93 -0.66 1.80
N GLY A 548 21.07 -0.76 0.77
CA GLY A 548 21.34 -0.21 -0.55
C GLY A 548 21.57 1.32 -0.56
N MET A 549 21.11 2.03 0.48
CA MET A 549 21.31 3.46 0.67
C MET A 549 22.33 3.81 1.79
N GLY A 550 23.10 2.82 2.27
CA GLY A 550 24.13 3.03 3.29
C GLY A 550 23.61 3.25 4.71
N VAL A 551 22.33 2.96 4.98
CA VAL A 551 21.74 3.04 6.33
C VAL A 551 21.87 1.69 7.00
N LEU A 552 22.39 1.65 8.24
CA LEU A 552 22.62 0.40 8.98
C LEU A 552 21.31 -0.12 9.62
N PRO A 553 20.76 -1.27 9.18
CA PRO A 553 19.63 -1.88 9.87
C PRO A 553 20.14 -2.70 11.07
N LEU A 554 19.69 -2.32 12.25
CA LEU A 554 19.97 -2.98 13.51
C LEU A 554 18.69 -3.54 14.10
N GLN A 555 18.77 -4.75 14.66
CA GLN A 555 17.64 -5.35 15.35
C GLN A 555 17.93 -5.43 16.85
N PHE A 556 16.94 -5.10 17.68
CA PHE A 556 17.05 -5.34 19.12
C PHE A 556 17.33 -6.83 19.42
N PRO A 557 17.97 -7.15 20.56
CA PRO A 557 18.06 -8.52 21.03
C PRO A 557 16.68 -9.19 21.05
N ALA A 558 16.65 -10.51 20.83
CA ALA A 558 15.40 -11.25 20.84
C ALA A 558 14.60 -11.01 22.14
N GLY A 559 13.34 -10.58 22.00
CA GLY A 559 12.46 -10.27 23.13
C GLY A 559 12.68 -8.89 23.77
N GLN A 560 13.59 -8.06 23.25
CA GLN A 560 13.80 -6.68 23.69
C GLN A 560 13.28 -5.67 22.68
N SER A 561 12.95 -4.48 23.18
CA SER A 561 12.48 -3.33 22.42
C SER A 561 12.94 -2.03 23.09
N ALA A 562 12.69 -0.89 22.42
CA ALA A 562 12.88 0.42 23.04
C ALA A 562 12.15 0.51 24.39
N ARG A 563 10.90 0.00 24.47
CA ARG A 563 10.10 -0.01 25.69
C ARG A 563 10.71 -0.88 26.78
N SER A 564 11.11 -2.12 26.48
CA SER A 564 11.65 -3.03 27.50
C SER A 564 13.00 -2.56 28.04
N LEU A 565 13.76 -1.83 27.23
CA LEU A 565 15.04 -1.21 27.59
C LEU A 565 14.87 0.16 28.27
N GLY A 566 13.64 0.68 28.35
CA GLY A 566 13.34 2.00 28.88
C GLY A 566 13.94 3.14 28.06
N LEU A 567 14.18 2.95 26.77
CA LEU A 567 14.64 4.01 25.88
C LEU A 567 13.50 5.00 25.62
N THR A 568 13.72 6.27 25.91
CA THR A 568 12.71 7.32 25.70
C THR A 568 12.89 8.02 24.35
N GLY A 569 14.06 7.88 23.74
CA GLY A 569 14.47 8.58 22.53
C GLY A 569 15.14 9.93 22.81
N GLU A 570 15.21 10.37 24.07
CA GLU A 570 15.95 11.59 24.45
C GLU A 570 17.46 11.36 24.59
N GLU A 571 17.88 10.09 24.58
CA GLU A 571 19.27 9.68 24.72
C GLU A 571 20.15 10.16 23.55
N THR A 572 21.46 10.16 23.77
CA THR A 572 22.45 10.11 22.68
C THR A 572 22.91 8.68 22.47
N PHE A 573 23.08 8.27 21.21
CA PHE A 573 23.40 6.91 20.82
C PHE A 573 24.81 6.80 20.22
N ASP A 574 25.61 5.91 20.78
CA ASP A 574 26.88 5.44 20.22
C ASP A 574 26.74 3.99 19.77
N ILE A 575 27.14 3.68 18.53
CA ILE A 575 27.08 2.35 17.91
C ILE A 575 28.51 1.98 17.51
N SER A 576 29.05 0.94 18.14
CA SER A 576 30.45 0.54 18.00
C SER A 576 30.63 -0.92 17.57
N GLY A 577 31.67 -1.17 16.77
CA GLY A 577 32.06 -2.49 16.27
C GLY A 577 31.69 -2.76 14.81
N ILE A 578 31.04 -1.81 14.12
CA ILE A 578 30.69 -1.99 12.70
C ILE A 578 31.92 -1.90 11.77
N THR A 579 33.02 -1.34 12.29
CA THR A 579 34.30 -1.20 11.60
C THR A 579 34.95 -2.52 11.19
N GLU A 580 34.56 -3.66 11.79
CA GLU A 580 35.00 -5.01 11.37
C GLU A 580 34.71 -5.31 9.88
N LEU A 581 33.72 -4.63 9.29
CA LEU A 581 33.43 -4.71 7.86
C LEU A 581 34.64 -4.34 6.99
N ASN A 582 35.48 -3.41 7.45
CA ASN A 582 36.68 -3.01 6.71
C ASN A 582 37.68 -4.16 6.56
N ASP A 583 37.66 -5.11 7.49
CA ASP A 583 38.52 -6.31 7.50
C ASP A 583 37.87 -7.49 6.75
N GLY A 584 36.73 -7.27 6.10
CA GLY A 584 36.00 -8.29 5.33
C GLY A 584 35.12 -9.22 6.19
N THR A 585 34.94 -8.90 7.48
CA THR A 585 34.07 -9.65 8.38
C THR A 585 32.78 -8.87 8.62
N THR A 586 31.63 -9.50 8.41
CA THR A 586 30.34 -8.92 8.81
C THR A 586 30.08 -9.25 10.29
N PRO A 587 30.12 -8.27 11.20
CA PRO A 587 29.85 -8.53 12.62
C PRO A 587 28.40 -9.00 12.78
N ARG A 588 28.16 -9.99 13.64
CA ARG A 588 26.80 -10.48 13.91
C ARG A 588 25.98 -9.51 14.75
N ALA A 589 26.64 -8.75 15.61
CA ALA A 589 26.04 -7.75 16.47
C ALA A 589 27.04 -6.61 16.71
N VAL A 590 26.50 -5.45 17.05
CA VAL A 590 27.26 -4.24 17.43
C VAL A 590 26.80 -3.75 18.79
N ARG A 591 27.70 -3.13 19.53
CA ARG A 591 27.38 -2.59 20.86
C ARG A 591 26.73 -1.21 20.71
N VAL A 592 25.52 -1.07 21.23
CA VAL A 592 24.80 0.20 21.30
C VAL A 592 24.82 0.72 22.73
N THR A 593 25.23 1.99 22.90
CA THR A 593 25.24 2.70 24.18
C THR A 593 24.31 3.91 24.07
N ALA A 594 23.26 3.94 24.87
CA ALA A 594 22.31 5.05 24.95
C ALA A 594 22.54 5.81 26.27
N ALA A 595 22.97 7.07 26.19
CA ALA A 595 23.23 7.90 27.37
C ALA A 595 22.11 8.92 27.58
N ARG A 596 21.53 8.92 28.78
CA ARG A 596 20.50 9.87 29.20
C ARG A 596 21.11 11.17 29.75
N LYS A 597 20.31 12.24 29.79
CA LYS A 597 20.71 13.54 30.37
C LYS A 597 21.06 13.46 31.85
N ASP A 598 20.48 12.53 32.59
CA ASP A 598 20.75 12.29 34.02
C ASP A 598 22.03 11.47 34.27
N GLY A 599 22.73 11.06 33.20
CA GLY A 599 23.95 10.25 33.25
C GLY A 599 23.70 8.75 33.33
N ALA A 600 22.45 8.28 33.37
CA ALA A 600 22.16 6.86 33.26
C ALA A 600 22.47 6.35 31.85
N ILE A 601 22.99 5.13 31.77
CA ILE A 601 23.45 4.50 30.52
C ILE A 601 22.71 3.18 30.34
N VAL A 602 22.15 2.99 29.14
CA VAL A 602 21.60 1.71 28.68
C VAL A 602 22.54 1.14 27.64
N VAL A 603 22.94 -0.12 27.80
CA VAL A 603 23.82 -0.82 26.85
C VAL A 603 23.18 -2.12 26.42
N PHE A 604 23.20 -2.38 25.11
CA PHE A 604 22.72 -3.63 24.54
C PHE A 604 23.47 -3.97 23.24
N ASP A 605 23.49 -5.25 22.88
CA ASP A 605 24.08 -5.72 21.62
C ASP A 605 22.98 -5.83 20.55
N ALA A 606 23.00 -4.93 19.57
CA ALA A 606 22.02 -4.96 18.48
C ALA A 606 22.52 -5.89 17.36
N VAL A 607 21.64 -6.76 16.85
CA VAL A 607 21.95 -7.67 15.75
C VAL A 607 22.11 -6.86 14.47
N VAL A 608 23.21 -7.06 13.75
CA VAL A 608 23.44 -6.42 12.46
C VAL A 608 22.68 -7.19 11.39
N ARG A 609 21.75 -6.51 10.72
CA ARG A 609 20.88 -7.11 9.70
C ARG A 609 21.42 -6.96 8.28
N ILE A 610 22.73 -7.16 8.12
CA ILE A 610 23.42 -7.36 6.84
C ILE A 610 23.55 -8.87 6.69
N ASP A 611 22.67 -9.45 5.88
CA ASP A 611 22.39 -10.89 5.93
C ASP A 611 23.20 -11.67 4.86
N THR A 612 23.83 -10.98 3.90
CA THR A 612 24.62 -11.62 2.83
C THR A 612 25.96 -10.90 2.55
N PRO A 613 26.94 -11.59 1.95
CA PRO A 613 28.20 -10.95 1.54
C PRO A 613 28.00 -9.79 0.55
N GLY A 614 27.06 -9.92 -0.40
CA GLY A 614 26.77 -8.85 -1.37
C GLY A 614 26.20 -7.60 -0.71
N GLU A 615 25.38 -7.76 0.33
CA GLU A 615 24.89 -6.63 1.13
C GLU A 615 26.01 -5.93 1.91
N ALA A 616 26.98 -6.71 2.42
CA ALA A 616 28.17 -6.15 3.07
C ALA A 616 29.01 -5.32 2.08
N ASP A 617 29.17 -5.79 0.84
CA ASP A 617 29.82 -5.01 -0.23
C ASP A 617 29.10 -3.69 -0.49
N TYR A 618 27.76 -3.71 -0.60
CA TYR A 618 26.99 -2.49 -0.82
C TYR A 618 27.19 -1.48 0.31
N TYR A 619 27.14 -1.93 1.57
CA TYR A 619 27.32 -1.05 2.72
C TYR A 619 28.73 -0.46 2.78
N ARG A 620 29.78 -1.25 2.52
CA ARG A 620 31.17 -0.77 2.48
C ARG A 620 31.41 0.28 1.40
N ASP A 621 30.69 0.18 0.30
CA ASP A 621 30.75 1.16 -0.78
C ASP A 621 29.90 2.42 -0.54
N GLY A 622 29.18 2.51 0.59
CA GLY A 622 28.27 3.60 0.92
C GLY A 622 26.89 3.49 0.26
N GLY A 623 26.61 2.38 -0.42
CA GLY A 623 25.36 2.08 -1.10
C GLY A 623 25.54 1.27 -2.39
N ILE A 624 24.44 0.67 -2.87
CA ILE A 624 24.44 -0.18 -4.07
C ILE A 624 24.77 0.62 -5.34
N MET A 625 24.32 1.88 -5.42
CA MET A 625 24.57 2.73 -6.59
C MET A 625 26.05 3.06 -6.72
N GLN A 626 26.70 3.39 -5.60
CA GLN A 626 28.13 3.68 -5.50
C GLN A 626 28.96 2.44 -5.84
N TYR A 627 28.59 1.27 -5.28
CA TYR A 627 29.21 -0.02 -5.60
C TYR A 627 29.18 -0.32 -7.11
N VAL A 628 27.99 -0.22 -7.73
CA VAL A 628 27.81 -0.50 -9.16
C VAL A 628 28.63 0.47 -10.01
N LEU A 629 28.59 1.77 -9.71
CA LEU A 629 29.35 2.76 -10.46
C LEU A 629 30.86 2.50 -10.39
N ARG A 630 31.42 2.26 -9.20
CA ARG A 630 32.85 1.90 -9.06
C ARG A 630 33.20 0.62 -9.78
N LYS A 631 32.31 -0.37 -9.78
CA LYS A 631 32.50 -1.64 -10.51
C LYS A 631 32.54 -1.42 -12.02
N MET A 632 31.63 -0.59 -12.56
CA MET A 632 31.62 -0.24 -13.99
C MET A 632 32.89 0.50 -14.42
N VAL A 633 33.34 1.48 -13.62
CA VAL A 633 34.60 2.21 -13.90
C VAL A 633 35.80 1.26 -13.88
N ARG A 634 35.88 0.35 -12.89
CA ARG A 634 36.95 -0.66 -12.81
C ARG A 634 36.92 -1.68 -13.95
N ALA A 635 35.74 -2.01 -14.49
CA ALA A 635 35.62 -2.94 -15.61
C ALA A 635 35.95 -2.30 -16.97
N ALA A 636 35.82 -0.97 -17.08
CA ALA A 636 36.16 -0.21 -18.27
C ALA A 636 37.64 0.24 -18.33
N SER A 637 38.33 0.19 -17.19
CA SER A 637 39.76 0.49 -17.04
C SER A 637 40.58 -0.79 -17.20
#